data_AF-A0A9P0L4U2-F1
#
_entry.id   AF-A0A9P0L4U2-F1
#
_cell.length_a   1.000
_cell.length_b   1.000
_cell.length_c   1.000
_cell.angle_alpha   90.00
_cell.angle_beta   90.00
_cell.angle_gamma   90.00
#
_symmetry.space_group_name_H-M   'P 1'
#
loop_
_entity.id
_entity.type
_entity.pdbx_description
1 polymer ?
#
loop_
_entity_poly.entity_id
_entity_poly.type
_entity_poly.pdbx_seq_one_letter_code
_entity_poly.pdbx_strand_id
1 'polypeptide(L)'
;MQDISETEGVLQELHQQLALIKEAEAQGPNNHSLYKLPSHHEAYHKTQEAMVTARKEIDELVIACEKHIESYKNIVETQQCIQWLNEITKTATAEENVRIFDLVKEFLHNAGKDDVVAQCETSEQEVFQLSQHLNLGIRKCLQIYTEYFSILSQCPKTYLQNHRVYVYLQWVRFLLQMKNSQSCDVVFEKLKDFHDSTKILNSAQVVNVALSLDTLYKENLMQVNKLFEELATIRTKDVSTSLEKMYSNAKAGVATFLAREKGAASAMEFVIASELVLLNRNLLTLEVAAQRSGDWLIKLTSRDGDWFLDDLLLNSARAVEIIGNLPPRQNYDEKFYKVLNGIKISSNIYQGLYDLNFNFHTIIMPETMKKIQCDEPTVLQMIFDVNKLIVDIGLSISDMILQLEKLLTCVLMQMDVNTAYEYVLERTAFAKKRFQMLIPNQNESLTQGQMLLMGFNGLFDKLNQEINNLVATLGDLEIPKSWKKLDHVKEAKSIAPHIFHAEVRAILEDIFLLKRIKTISEFFVLAQETCVTLKGMGSNMLLTDDQLAKPVKQFIAEFISRNILGIIPENITYAVCFLLQKLGLDITHEIEQKDIGAESKVPLDDLYTKAWNVLLKEGVFSQNVLSQASSLESNLKLAWEKLQEPKKIEQKLTLMQSSTMRLRSQLAVHNVMFDEILTLRNFASIRAKFIVDIQAEVASLQAVYRQLIEALTKQQSLIEKAYQRLNWAKGANPNVGEISAAFEAAVQARNSQLASEQKIANNILSSYATILHHELLRSSTLDVTKEYDKRFLACFEKWRLACQYMDTKTENLLPAEEHILNALTPELANDMKWLQKISETITDNISISQNELKMKKERIFIKIDELMSLTDNLKSLYNVHCKLMSDVKGLLKTITKVEEYSAAALYYVHQYKLYTDHFVDAIAIFKKDMSFEEVQILREHLEYVRAHTRDIYDDLLRLESVEGRRDMAERAPLQQLEDKELALAKQDSMNGNGGKGQQRNAYAVNVWRRVKMKLEGRDPDPGRKCTVQEQVEYVIREASSLDNLALLYEGWTPWV
;
A
#
# COMPACT_ATOMS: atom_id res chain seq x y z
N MET A 1 -1.18 44.03 -25.84
CA MET A 1 -0.44 45.04 -25.05
C MET A 1 1.03 44.69 -25.01
N GLN A 2 1.39 43.43 -24.74
CA GLN A 2 2.75 42.93 -24.94
C GLN A 2 3.30 43.24 -26.34
N ASP A 3 2.53 42.95 -27.40
CA ASP A 3 2.92 43.31 -28.77
C ASP A 3 3.15 44.81 -28.98
N ILE A 4 2.48 45.69 -28.22
CA ILE A 4 2.69 47.15 -28.28
C ILE A 4 4.00 47.51 -27.57
N SER A 5 4.26 46.96 -26.39
CA SER A 5 5.53 47.12 -25.67
C SER A 5 6.71 46.56 -26.45
N GLU A 6 6.52 45.43 -27.13
CA GLU A 6 7.51 44.84 -28.05
C GLU A 6 7.69 45.73 -29.27
N THR A 7 6.62 46.30 -29.84
CA THR A 7 6.73 47.25 -30.97
C THR A 7 7.38 48.58 -30.53
N GLU A 8 7.15 49.04 -29.29
CA GLU A 8 7.78 50.23 -28.69
C GLU A 8 9.24 49.99 -28.34
N GLY A 9 9.58 48.80 -27.82
CA GLY A 9 10.96 48.34 -27.62
C GLY A 9 11.70 48.23 -28.94
N VAL A 10 11.10 47.60 -29.96
CA VAL A 10 11.62 47.54 -31.33
C VAL A 10 11.78 48.95 -31.90
N LEU A 11 10.85 49.88 -31.66
CA LEU A 11 11.01 51.29 -32.07
C LEU A 11 12.16 51.99 -31.34
N GLN A 12 12.31 51.76 -30.04
CA GLN A 12 13.40 52.33 -29.25
C GLN A 12 14.76 51.76 -29.69
N GLU A 13 14.83 50.47 -29.98
CA GLU A 13 15.98 49.78 -30.54
C GLU A 13 16.30 50.28 -31.95
N LEU A 14 15.31 50.40 -32.84
CA LEU A 14 15.48 50.98 -34.18
C LEU A 14 15.96 52.43 -34.11
N HIS A 15 15.48 53.22 -33.15
CA HIS A 15 15.97 54.58 -32.90
C HIS A 15 17.40 54.60 -32.33
N GLN A 16 17.77 53.67 -31.46
CA GLN A 16 19.14 53.49 -30.97
C GLN A 16 20.09 53.04 -32.09
N GLN A 17 19.67 52.12 -32.95
CA GLN A 17 20.39 51.68 -34.13
C GLN A 17 20.58 52.83 -35.12
N LEU A 18 19.55 53.65 -35.36
CA LEU A 18 19.65 54.84 -36.21
C LEU A 18 20.57 55.91 -35.61
N ALA A 19 20.57 56.07 -34.28
CA ALA A 19 21.48 56.99 -33.59
C ALA A 19 22.94 56.53 -33.72
N LEU A 20 23.19 55.23 -33.53
CA LEU A 20 24.50 54.58 -33.73
C LEU A 20 24.98 54.71 -35.18
N ILE A 21 24.10 54.51 -36.16
CA ILE A 21 24.43 54.69 -37.59
C ILE A 21 24.80 56.15 -37.89
N LYS A 22 24.05 57.12 -37.36
CA LYS A 22 24.34 58.55 -37.53
C LYS A 22 25.63 58.98 -36.83
N GLU A 23 25.95 58.36 -35.69
CA GLU A 23 27.23 58.56 -35.00
C GLU A 23 28.41 58.03 -35.83
N ALA A 24 28.27 56.85 -36.44
CA ALA A 24 29.24 56.32 -37.41
C ALA A 24 29.40 57.21 -38.65
N GLU A 25 28.31 57.70 -39.24
CA GLU A 25 28.36 58.62 -40.38
C GLU A 25 29.07 59.94 -40.06
N ALA A 26 28.95 60.43 -38.81
CA ALA A 26 29.61 61.65 -38.35
C ALA A 26 31.12 61.47 -38.05
N GLN A 27 31.54 60.29 -37.58
CA GLN A 27 32.94 59.98 -37.25
C GLN A 27 33.77 59.50 -38.46
N GLY A 28 33.12 59.11 -39.55
CA GLY A 28 33.74 58.72 -40.82
C GLY A 28 34.29 57.27 -40.84
N PRO A 29 34.60 56.75 -42.05
CA PRO A 29 34.83 55.31 -42.29
C PRO A 29 36.07 54.72 -41.61
N ASN A 30 37.02 55.54 -41.13
CA ASN A 30 38.27 55.08 -40.54
C ASN A 30 38.27 55.00 -39.01
N ASN A 31 37.26 55.53 -38.31
CA ASN A 31 37.27 55.66 -36.85
C ASN A 31 36.18 54.87 -36.10
N HIS A 32 35.09 54.43 -36.74
CA HIS A 32 33.95 53.81 -36.03
C HIS A 32 33.89 52.27 -36.19
N SER A 33 33.59 51.54 -35.11
CA SER A 33 33.49 50.06 -35.06
C SER A 33 32.47 49.46 -36.04
N LEU A 34 31.30 50.12 -36.19
CA LEU A 34 30.21 49.79 -37.11
C LEU A 34 30.64 49.50 -38.56
N TYR A 35 31.67 50.17 -39.10
CA TYR A 35 32.14 49.91 -40.48
C TYR A 35 32.82 48.53 -40.63
N LYS A 36 33.15 47.84 -39.54
CA LYS A 36 33.69 46.46 -39.53
C LYS A 36 32.59 45.39 -39.50
N LEU A 37 31.33 45.74 -39.22
CA LEU A 37 30.22 44.79 -39.07
C LEU A 37 29.94 43.90 -40.31
N PRO A 38 30.00 44.40 -41.56
CA PRO A 38 29.77 43.55 -42.74
C PRO A 38 30.74 42.36 -42.83
N SER A 39 31.97 42.51 -42.30
CA SER A 39 32.95 41.43 -42.25
C SER A 39 32.63 40.35 -41.20
N HIS A 40 31.79 40.67 -40.21
CA HIS A 40 31.34 39.76 -39.16
C HIS A 40 29.94 39.16 -39.46
N HIS A 41 29.21 39.71 -40.44
CA HIS A 41 27.85 39.30 -40.82
C HIS A 41 27.74 37.82 -41.19
N GLU A 42 28.57 37.35 -42.14
CA GLU A 42 28.53 35.94 -42.58
C GLU A 42 28.85 34.98 -41.44
N ALA A 43 29.76 35.36 -40.54
CA ALA A 43 30.10 34.55 -39.39
C ALA A 43 28.95 34.49 -38.39
N TYR A 44 28.29 35.61 -38.07
CA TYR A 44 27.20 35.69 -37.10
C TYR A 44 25.94 34.94 -37.55
N HIS A 45 25.53 35.12 -38.81
CA HIS A 45 24.39 34.41 -39.38
C HIS A 45 24.58 32.89 -39.31
N LYS A 46 25.77 32.40 -39.67
CA LYS A 46 26.13 30.97 -39.53
C LYS A 46 26.01 30.47 -38.09
N THR A 47 26.35 31.30 -37.10
CA THR A 47 26.26 30.91 -35.68
C THR A 47 24.83 30.93 -35.14
N GLN A 48 23.99 31.87 -35.59
CA GLN A 48 22.58 31.92 -35.22
C GLN A 48 21.78 30.79 -35.90
N GLU A 49 22.04 30.52 -37.18
CA GLU A 49 21.48 29.37 -37.88
C GLU A 49 21.89 28.04 -37.22
N ALA A 50 23.15 27.91 -36.81
CA ALA A 50 23.62 26.74 -36.07
C ALA A 50 22.87 26.58 -34.73
N MET A 51 22.65 27.66 -33.98
CA MET A 51 21.89 27.63 -32.72
C MET A 51 20.41 27.29 -32.93
N VAL A 52 19.75 27.87 -33.93
CA VAL A 52 18.33 27.57 -34.24
C VAL A 52 18.17 26.12 -34.67
N THR A 53 19.08 25.64 -35.54
CA THR A 53 19.07 24.26 -36.02
C THR A 53 19.33 23.27 -34.89
N ALA A 54 20.36 23.51 -34.07
CA ALA A 54 20.68 22.65 -32.94
C ALA A 54 19.57 22.64 -31.88
N ARG A 55 18.94 23.80 -31.62
CA ARG A 55 17.81 23.92 -30.70
C ARG A 55 16.62 23.09 -31.18
N LYS A 56 16.26 23.21 -32.46
CA LYS A 56 15.15 22.45 -33.06
C LYS A 56 15.36 20.94 -32.91
N GLU A 57 16.55 20.45 -33.21
CA GLU A 57 16.87 19.02 -33.09
C GLU A 57 16.82 18.51 -31.64
N ILE A 58 17.23 19.34 -30.69
CA ILE A 58 17.12 19.05 -29.25
C ILE A 58 15.65 19.05 -28.79
N ASP A 59 14.85 20.03 -29.22
CA ASP A 59 13.42 20.10 -28.86
C ASP A 59 12.65 18.90 -29.44
N GLU A 60 12.98 18.46 -30.66
CA GLU A 60 12.44 17.23 -31.25
C GLU A 60 12.80 15.98 -30.41
N LEU A 61 14.01 15.94 -29.85
CA LEU A 61 14.45 14.85 -28.97
C LEU A 61 13.71 14.87 -27.62
N VAL A 62 13.46 16.04 -27.04
CA VAL A 62 12.65 16.22 -25.82
C VAL A 62 11.24 15.68 -26.03
N ILE A 63 10.56 16.11 -27.10
CA ILE A 63 9.20 15.68 -27.43
C ILE A 63 9.15 14.15 -27.62
N ALA A 64 10.13 13.57 -28.31
CA ALA A 64 10.20 12.13 -28.51
C ALA A 64 10.36 11.36 -27.18
N CYS A 65 11.21 11.84 -26.26
CA CYS A 65 11.42 11.22 -24.96
C CYS A 65 10.17 11.32 -24.07
N GLU A 66 9.54 12.51 -24.02
CA GLU A 66 8.33 12.74 -23.23
C GLU A 66 7.18 11.85 -23.69
N LYS A 67 6.94 11.79 -25.01
CA LYS A 67 5.92 10.92 -25.59
C LYS A 67 6.16 9.45 -25.27
N HIS A 68 7.41 8.98 -25.33
CA HIS A 68 7.75 7.59 -24.97
C HIS A 68 7.51 7.32 -23.48
N ILE A 69 7.93 8.24 -22.61
CA ILE A 69 7.72 8.13 -21.15
C ILE A 69 6.24 8.10 -20.80
N GLU A 70 5.44 9.00 -21.37
CA GLU A 70 3.99 9.06 -21.14
C GLU A 70 3.30 7.77 -21.62
N SER A 71 3.65 7.31 -22.82
CA SER A 71 3.10 6.06 -23.38
C SER A 71 3.46 4.86 -22.50
N TYR A 72 4.71 4.74 -22.07
CA TYR A 72 5.17 3.66 -21.20
C TYR A 72 4.52 3.72 -19.81
N LYS A 73 4.44 4.92 -19.19
CA LYS A 73 3.79 5.09 -17.89
C LYS A 73 2.31 4.73 -17.92
N ASN A 74 1.59 5.18 -18.95
CA ASN A 74 0.17 4.84 -19.11
C ASN A 74 -0.04 3.33 -19.16
N ILE A 75 0.82 2.59 -19.87
CA ILE A 75 0.79 1.12 -19.94
C ILE A 75 1.04 0.51 -18.55
N VAL A 76 2.09 0.96 -17.86
CA VAL A 76 2.52 0.41 -16.57
C VAL A 76 1.55 0.74 -15.42
N GLU A 77 0.96 1.94 -15.39
CA GLU A 77 0.14 2.41 -14.26
C GLU A 77 -1.35 2.05 -14.38
N THR A 78 -1.86 1.81 -15.60
CA THR A 78 -3.28 1.48 -15.76
C THR A 78 -3.57 0.01 -15.47
N GLN A 79 -4.64 -0.25 -14.70
CA GLN A 79 -5.20 -1.60 -14.48
C GLN A 79 -5.86 -2.20 -15.75
N GLN A 80 -5.46 -1.73 -16.94
CA GLN A 80 -6.02 -2.14 -18.24
C GLN A 80 -5.94 -3.65 -18.46
N CYS A 81 -4.91 -4.33 -17.95
CA CYS A 81 -4.80 -5.78 -18.09
C CYS A 81 -5.89 -6.56 -17.34
N ILE A 82 -6.32 -6.09 -16.16
CA ILE A 82 -7.41 -6.73 -15.42
C ILE A 82 -8.74 -6.50 -16.17
N GLN A 83 -8.90 -5.31 -16.76
CA GLN A 83 -10.07 -5.00 -17.60
C GLN A 83 -10.11 -5.88 -18.86
N TRP A 84 -9.00 -6.00 -19.59
CA TRP A 84 -8.89 -6.85 -20.79
C TRP A 84 -9.11 -8.34 -20.46
N LEU A 85 -8.56 -8.84 -19.35
CA LEU A 85 -8.81 -10.21 -18.88
C LEU A 85 -10.29 -10.44 -18.56
N ASN A 86 -10.93 -9.50 -17.87
CA ASN A 86 -12.35 -9.60 -17.53
C ASN A 86 -13.25 -9.55 -18.77
N GLU A 87 -12.94 -8.69 -19.74
CA GLU A 87 -13.68 -8.59 -21.01
C GLU A 87 -13.60 -9.90 -21.81
N ILE A 88 -12.41 -10.52 -21.89
CA ILE A 88 -12.20 -11.80 -22.59
C ILE A 88 -12.79 -12.99 -21.82
N THR A 89 -12.82 -12.93 -20.50
CA THR A 89 -13.43 -13.99 -19.70
C THR A 89 -14.95 -13.99 -19.87
N LYS A 90 -15.58 -12.81 -19.97
CA LYS A 90 -17.01 -12.67 -20.27
C LYS A 90 -17.39 -13.19 -21.65
N THR A 91 -16.53 -13.01 -22.67
CA THR A 91 -16.79 -13.52 -24.02
C THR A 91 -16.62 -15.04 -24.13
N ALA A 92 -15.80 -15.64 -23.28
CA ALA A 92 -15.58 -17.09 -23.25
C ALA A 92 -16.70 -17.90 -22.56
N THR A 93 -17.45 -17.30 -21.64
CA THR A 93 -18.53 -17.96 -20.88
C THR A 93 -19.89 -18.01 -21.60
N ALA A 94 -20.01 -17.38 -22.78
CA ALA A 94 -21.20 -17.50 -23.62
C ALA A 94 -21.16 -18.86 -24.36
N GLU A 95 -21.54 -19.94 -23.69
CA GLU A 95 -21.53 -21.32 -24.21
C GLU A 95 -22.56 -21.61 -25.32
N GLU A 96 -23.28 -20.61 -25.84
CA GLU A 96 -24.10 -20.76 -27.05
C GLU A 96 -23.44 -20.01 -28.21
N ASN A 97 -22.39 -20.60 -28.80
CA ASN A 97 -21.89 -20.18 -30.10
C ASN A 97 -22.91 -20.54 -31.18
N VAL A 98 -23.93 -19.71 -31.33
CA VAL A 98 -24.86 -19.77 -32.47
C VAL A 98 -24.01 -19.60 -33.72
N ARG A 99 -23.85 -20.68 -34.48
CA ARG A 99 -23.31 -20.61 -35.83
C ARG A 99 -24.28 -19.76 -36.66
N ILE A 100 -23.83 -18.57 -37.04
CA ILE A 100 -24.63 -17.57 -37.76
C ILE A 100 -25.25 -18.19 -39.01
N PHE A 101 -24.55 -19.10 -39.70
CA PHE A 101 -25.04 -19.71 -40.93
C PHE A 101 -25.97 -20.90 -40.72
N ASP A 102 -26.03 -21.51 -39.53
CA ASP A 102 -26.99 -22.59 -39.24
C ASP A 102 -28.44 -22.10 -39.36
N LEU A 103 -28.70 -20.82 -39.05
CA LEU A 103 -30.01 -20.16 -39.20
C LEU A 103 -30.49 -20.08 -40.66
N VAL A 104 -29.58 -20.11 -41.63
CA VAL A 104 -29.86 -19.90 -43.06
C VAL A 104 -29.52 -21.13 -43.90
N LYS A 105 -28.96 -22.17 -43.26
CA LYS A 105 -28.49 -23.42 -43.88
C LYS A 105 -29.58 -24.16 -44.64
N GLU A 106 -30.71 -24.46 -43.97
CA GLU A 106 -31.83 -25.17 -44.60
C GLU A 106 -32.44 -24.35 -45.74
N PHE A 107 -32.49 -23.03 -45.59
CA PHE A 107 -32.99 -22.11 -46.63
C PHE A 107 -32.10 -22.12 -47.89
N LEU A 108 -30.78 -22.06 -47.73
CA LEU A 108 -29.82 -22.07 -48.85
C LEU A 108 -29.74 -23.45 -49.53
N HIS A 109 -29.86 -24.53 -48.77
CA HIS A 109 -29.95 -25.89 -49.31
C HIS A 109 -31.21 -26.05 -50.17
N ASN A 110 -32.37 -25.65 -49.66
CA ASN A 110 -33.64 -25.67 -50.40
C ASN A 110 -33.64 -24.76 -51.64
N ALA A 111 -32.75 -23.75 -51.68
CA ALA A 111 -32.55 -22.87 -52.84
C ALA A 111 -31.55 -23.43 -53.88
N GLY A 112 -31.02 -24.64 -53.71
CA GLY A 112 -30.09 -25.29 -54.64
C GLY A 112 -28.69 -24.66 -54.66
N LYS A 113 -28.24 -24.14 -53.51
CA LYS A 113 -26.94 -23.44 -53.35
C LYS A 113 -26.00 -24.17 -52.38
N ASP A 114 -25.84 -25.47 -52.57
CA ASP A 114 -24.99 -26.32 -51.72
C ASP A 114 -23.53 -25.89 -51.68
N ASP A 115 -22.99 -25.38 -52.80
CA ASP A 115 -21.64 -24.83 -52.87
C ASP A 115 -21.45 -23.62 -51.94
N VAL A 116 -22.50 -22.80 -51.75
CA VAL A 116 -22.46 -21.63 -50.86
C VAL A 116 -22.57 -22.06 -49.40
N VAL A 117 -23.39 -23.08 -49.11
CA VAL A 117 -23.48 -23.67 -47.76
C VAL A 117 -22.12 -24.22 -47.33
N ALA A 118 -21.43 -24.97 -48.19
CA ALA A 118 -20.09 -25.49 -47.90
C ALA A 118 -19.05 -24.37 -47.67
N GLN A 119 -19.13 -23.28 -48.45
CA GLN A 119 -18.27 -22.10 -48.25
C GLN A 119 -18.57 -21.37 -46.93
N CYS A 120 -19.85 -21.24 -46.55
CA CYS A 120 -20.26 -20.65 -45.28
C CYS A 120 -19.79 -21.48 -44.09
N GLU A 121 -19.97 -22.81 -44.11
CA GLU A 121 -19.50 -23.71 -43.05
C GLU A 121 -17.97 -23.67 -42.89
N THR A 122 -17.23 -23.65 -44.01
CA THR A 122 -15.77 -23.55 -44.00
C THR A 122 -15.30 -22.21 -43.44
N SER A 123 -15.90 -21.10 -43.90
CA SER A 123 -15.59 -19.75 -43.42
C SER A 123 -15.92 -19.58 -41.94
N GLU A 124 -17.02 -20.18 -41.47
CA GLU A 124 -17.43 -20.13 -40.07
C GLU A 124 -16.48 -20.92 -39.15
N GLN A 125 -16.05 -22.10 -39.59
CA GLN A 125 -15.03 -22.88 -38.88
C GLN A 125 -13.67 -22.15 -38.85
N GLU A 126 -13.26 -21.53 -39.96
CA GLU A 126 -12.03 -20.75 -40.06
C GLU A 126 -12.04 -19.56 -39.09
N VAL A 127 -13.10 -18.74 -39.10
CA VAL A 127 -13.24 -17.59 -38.19
C VAL A 127 -13.33 -18.02 -36.73
N PHE A 128 -14.00 -19.14 -36.43
CA PHE A 128 -14.09 -19.69 -35.09
C PHE A 128 -12.71 -20.13 -34.56
N GLN A 129 -11.97 -20.92 -35.33
CA GLN A 129 -10.62 -21.36 -34.95
C GLN A 129 -9.67 -20.17 -34.76
N LEU A 130 -9.71 -19.19 -35.67
CA LEU A 130 -8.89 -17.98 -35.57
C LEU A 130 -9.24 -17.12 -34.36
N SER A 131 -10.52 -16.97 -34.02
CA SER A 131 -10.96 -16.28 -32.78
C SER A 131 -10.52 -17.03 -31.52
N GLN A 132 -10.56 -18.38 -31.50
CA GLN A 132 -10.03 -19.16 -30.39
C GLN A 132 -8.51 -18.99 -30.24
N HIS A 133 -7.77 -19.07 -31.35
CA HIS A 133 -6.32 -18.85 -31.36
C HIS A 133 -5.97 -17.43 -30.94
N LEU A 134 -6.75 -16.42 -31.36
CA LEU A 134 -6.59 -15.03 -30.93
C LEU A 134 -6.77 -14.91 -29.41
N ASN A 135 -7.84 -15.48 -28.86
CA ASN A 135 -8.11 -15.46 -27.41
C ASN A 135 -7.01 -16.17 -26.60
N LEU A 136 -6.50 -17.31 -27.08
CA LEU A 136 -5.36 -17.99 -26.45
C LEU A 136 -4.09 -17.14 -26.49
N GLY A 137 -3.77 -16.55 -27.65
CA GLY A 137 -2.63 -15.64 -27.82
C GLY A 137 -2.73 -14.41 -26.91
N ILE A 138 -3.92 -13.82 -26.78
CA ILE A 138 -4.16 -12.72 -25.86
C ILE A 138 -3.91 -13.16 -24.40
N ARG A 139 -4.44 -14.30 -23.95
CA ARG A 139 -4.24 -14.79 -22.57
C ARG A 139 -2.77 -15.03 -22.24
N LYS A 140 -2.02 -15.62 -23.17
CA LYS A 140 -0.57 -15.82 -23.02
C LYS A 140 0.19 -14.50 -22.92
N CYS A 141 -0.13 -13.54 -23.80
CA CYS A 141 0.43 -12.19 -23.73
C CYS A 141 0.11 -11.58 -22.36
N LEU A 142 -1.14 -11.58 -21.92
CA LEU A 142 -1.52 -11.03 -20.62
C LEU A 142 -0.81 -11.72 -19.43
N GLN A 143 -0.52 -13.01 -19.51
CA GLN A 143 0.28 -13.70 -18.50
C GLN A 143 1.73 -13.19 -18.47
N ILE A 144 2.40 -13.10 -19.63
CA ILE A 144 3.76 -12.57 -19.74
C ILE A 144 3.81 -11.12 -19.24
N TYR A 145 2.78 -10.34 -19.55
CA TYR A 145 2.61 -8.97 -19.09
C TYR A 145 2.53 -8.87 -17.55
N THR A 146 1.72 -9.72 -16.91
CA THR A 146 1.56 -9.68 -15.44
C THR A 146 2.83 -10.13 -14.73
N GLU A 147 3.53 -11.13 -15.25
CA GLU A 147 4.83 -11.57 -14.73
C GLU A 147 5.88 -10.44 -14.82
N TYR A 148 5.95 -9.75 -15.95
CA TYR A 148 6.83 -8.59 -16.14
C TYR A 148 6.55 -7.44 -15.19
N PHE A 149 5.29 -7.01 -15.13
CA PHE A 149 4.90 -5.90 -14.27
C PHE A 149 5.11 -6.25 -12.80
N SER A 150 4.88 -7.51 -12.40
CA SER A 150 5.18 -7.97 -11.05
C SER A 150 6.65 -7.80 -10.70
N ILE A 151 7.57 -8.13 -11.61
CA ILE A 151 9.02 -7.92 -11.40
C ILE A 151 9.37 -6.43 -11.38
N LEU A 152 8.88 -5.65 -12.36
CA LEU A 152 9.15 -4.21 -12.41
C LEU A 152 8.63 -3.43 -11.21
N SER A 153 7.45 -3.80 -10.71
CA SER A 153 6.85 -3.19 -9.51
C SER A 153 7.70 -3.39 -8.27
N GLN A 154 8.62 -4.37 -8.30
CA GLN A 154 9.53 -4.71 -7.22
C GLN A 154 10.92 -4.09 -7.39
N CYS A 155 11.22 -3.52 -8.55
CA CYS A 155 12.46 -2.82 -8.80
C CYS A 155 12.50 -1.49 -8.03
N PRO A 156 13.67 -1.07 -7.53
CA PRO A 156 13.86 0.26 -6.95
C PRO A 156 13.47 1.37 -7.93
N LYS A 157 12.85 2.45 -7.44
CA LYS A 157 12.55 3.64 -8.26
C LYS A 157 13.80 4.22 -8.94
N THR A 158 14.94 4.15 -8.26
CA THR A 158 16.24 4.58 -8.78
C THR A 158 16.65 3.80 -10.04
N TYR A 159 16.42 2.48 -10.08
CA TYR A 159 16.67 1.65 -11.25
C TYR A 159 15.77 2.04 -12.44
N LEU A 160 14.49 2.32 -12.17
CA LEU A 160 13.53 2.75 -13.20
C LEU A 160 13.89 4.13 -13.76
N GLN A 161 14.31 5.06 -12.90
CA GLN A 161 14.73 6.42 -13.28
C GLN A 161 16.09 6.45 -13.99
N ASN A 162 16.98 5.51 -13.71
CA ASN A 162 18.29 5.37 -14.37
C ASN A 162 18.20 4.77 -15.79
N HIS A 163 17.03 4.81 -16.42
CA HIS A 163 16.84 4.36 -17.79
C HIS A 163 17.25 5.47 -18.79
N ARG A 164 17.88 5.09 -19.92
CA ARG A 164 18.44 6.03 -20.92
C ARG A 164 17.50 7.16 -21.31
N VAL A 165 16.24 6.85 -21.60
CA VAL A 165 15.25 7.85 -22.03
C VAL A 165 15.00 8.93 -20.96
N TYR A 166 14.98 8.57 -19.68
CA TYR A 166 14.80 9.53 -18.59
C TYR A 166 16.06 10.37 -18.37
N VAL A 167 17.22 9.71 -18.39
CA VAL A 167 18.53 10.36 -18.20
C VAL A 167 18.82 11.34 -19.35
N TYR A 168 18.58 10.95 -20.60
CA TYR A 168 18.77 11.81 -21.77
C TYR A 168 17.83 13.01 -21.76
N LEU A 169 16.56 12.81 -21.39
CA LEU A 169 15.61 13.91 -21.21
C LEU A 169 16.10 14.91 -20.15
N GLN A 170 16.61 14.41 -19.02
CA GLN A 170 17.15 15.26 -17.96
C GLN A 170 18.36 16.07 -18.44
N TRP A 171 19.29 15.45 -19.17
CA TRP A 171 20.47 16.13 -19.69
C TRP A 171 20.13 17.18 -20.75
N VAL A 172 19.22 16.87 -21.67
CA VAL A 172 18.82 17.79 -22.73
C VAL A 172 18.07 19.00 -22.17
N ARG A 173 17.18 18.80 -21.18
CA ARG A 173 16.54 19.92 -20.46
C ARG A 173 17.56 20.80 -19.74
N PHE A 174 18.59 20.21 -19.15
CA PHE A 174 19.68 20.94 -18.51
C PHE A 174 20.48 21.78 -19.53
N LEU A 175 20.79 21.22 -20.71
CA LEU A 175 21.46 21.95 -21.80
C LEU A 175 20.65 23.13 -22.31
N LEU A 176 19.33 22.95 -22.49
CA LEU A 176 18.41 24.01 -22.90
C LEU A 176 18.28 25.15 -21.87
N GLN A 177 18.40 24.83 -20.58
CA GLN A 177 18.32 25.81 -19.50
C GLN A 177 19.58 26.67 -19.40
N MET A 178 20.77 26.07 -19.54
CA MET A 178 22.05 26.74 -19.29
C MET A 178 22.67 27.41 -20.53
N LYS A 179 22.48 26.84 -21.73
CA LYS A 179 22.90 27.43 -23.03
C LYS A 179 24.36 27.90 -23.11
N ASN A 180 25.29 27.18 -22.50
CA ASN A 180 26.73 27.52 -22.49
C ASN A 180 27.62 26.28 -22.64
N SER A 181 28.89 26.47 -23.01
CA SER A 181 29.84 25.35 -23.21
C SER A 181 30.12 24.54 -21.95
N GLN A 182 30.17 25.16 -20.77
CA GLN A 182 30.39 24.48 -19.49
C GLN A 182 29.30 23.46 -19.15
N SER A 183 28.05 23.75 -19.50
CA SER A 183 26.94 22.81 -19.32
C SER A 183 27.09 21.56 -20.19
N CYS A 184 27.69 21.68 -21.38
CA CYS A 184 28.02 20.56 -22.24
C CYS A 184 29.08 19.66 -21.61
N ASP A 185 30.12 20.24 -20.99
CA ASP A 185 31.17 19.46 -20.31
C ASP A 185 30.61 18.67 -19.13
N VAL A 186 29.72 19.27 -18.33
CA VAL A 186 29.03 18.57 -17.22
C VAL A 186 28.21 17.39 -17.72
N VAL A 187 27.48 17.55 -18.83
CA VAL A 187 26.68 16.46 -19.42
C VAL A 187 27.59 15.38 -20.02
N PHE A 188 28.72 15.76 -20.61
CA PHE A 188 29.68 14.81 -21.16
C PHE A 188 30.30 13.92 -20.07
N GLU A 189 30.70 14.49 -18.94
CA GLU A 189 31.19 13.72 -17.79
C GLU A 189 30.09 12.79 -17.24
N LYS A 190 28.85 13.27 -17.10
CA LYS A 190 27.71 12.41 -16.70
C LYS A 190 27.44 11.27 -17.69
N LEU A 191 27.61 11.51 -18.98
CA LEU A 191 27.47 10.49 -20.03
C LEU A 191 28.56 9.42 -19.91
N LYS A 192 29.81 9.84 -19.66
CA LYS A 192 30.93 8.94 -19.41
C LYS A 192 30.70 8.10 -18.16
N ASP A 193 30.30 8.73 -17.05
CA ASP A 193 29.97 8.05 -15.80
C ASP A 193 28.82 7.05 -15.99
N PHE A 194 27.78 7.40 -16.77
CA PHE A 194 26.68 6.49 -17.07
C PHE A 194 27.16 5.24 -17.81
N HIS A 195 28.06 5.38 -18.78
CA HIS A 195 28.64 4.25 -19.52
C HIS A 195 29.68 3.43 -18.71
N ASP A 196 30.33 4.04 -17.72
CA ASP A 196 31.30 3.36 -16.86
C ASP A 196 30.68 2.78 -15.58
N SER A 197 29.53 3.28 -15.13
CA SER A 197 28.80 2.79 -13.94
C SER A 197 28.41 1.31 -14.03
N THR A 198 28.15 0.80 -15.24
CA THR A 198 27.92 -0.63 -15.53
C THR A 198 29.17 -1.50 -15.34
N LYS A 199 30.37 -0.91 -15.28
CA LYS A 199 31.64 -1.61 -15.01
C LYS A 199 32.09 -1.50 -13.55
N ILE A 200 31.61 -0.50 -12.80
CA ILE A 200 32.16 -0.10 -11.48
C ILE A 200 31.47 -0.77 -10.29
N LEU A 201 30.21 -1.22 -10.40
CA LEU A 201 29.63 -2.06 -9.34
C LEU A 201 30.49 -3.32 -9.14
N ASN A 202 30.78 -3.67 -7.88
CA ASN A 202 31.57 -4.85 -7.51
C ASN A 202 30.96 -6.12 -8.14
N SER A 203 31.38 -6.46 -9.36
CA SER A 203 30.80 -7.54 -10.16
C SER A 203 30.83 -8.88 -9.43
N ALA A 204 31.84 -9.10 -8.58
CA ALA A 204 31.94 -10.27 -7.72
C ALA A 204 30.83 -10.33 -6.65
N GLN A 205 30.47 -9.19 -6.03
CA GLN A 205 29.42 -9.14 -5.01
C GLN A 205 28.05 -9.45 -5.61
N VAL A 206 27.71 -8.81 -6.73
CA VAL A 206 26.46 -9.06 -7.48
C VAL A 206 26.32 -10.54 -7.84
N VAL A 207 27.39 -11.14 -8.36
CA VAL A 207 27.40 -12.58 -8.72
C VAL A 207 27.25 -13.47 -7.49
N ASN A 208 27.93 -13.16 -6.37
CA ASN A 208 27.82 -13.94 -5.14
C ASN A 208 26.41 -13.89 -4.54
N VAL A 209 25.75 -12.72 -4.60
CA VAL A 209 24.36 -12.54 -4.17
C VAL A 209 23.43 -13.37 -5.05
N ALA A 210 23.60 -13.33 -6.38
CA ALA A 210 22.82 -14.15 -7.31
C ALA A 210 23.00 -15.66 -7.08
N LEU A 211 24.24 -16.13 -6.89
CA LEU A 211 24.53 -17.53 -6.54
C LEU A 211 23.85 -17.92 -5.23
N SER A 212 23.97 -17.08 -4.20
CA SER A 212 23.38 -17.36 -2.88
C SER A 212 21.86 -17.44 -2.96
N LEU A 213 21.20 -16.54 -3.70
CA LEU A 213 19.75 -16.58 -3.93
C LEU A 213 19.33 -17.84 -4.70
N ASP A 214 20.08 -18.22 -5.75
CA ASP A 214 19.78 -19.41 -6.54
C ASP A 214 19.95 -20.70 -5.72
N THR A 215 21.00 -20.79 -4.89
CA THR A 215 21.19 -21.90 -3.95
C THR A 215 20.04 -21.99 -2.95
N LEU A 216 19.73 -20.89 -2.26
CA LEU A 216 18.63 -20.85 -1.28
C LEU A 216 17.28 -21.18 -1.93
N TYR A 217 17.01 -20.67 -3.14
CA TYR A 217 15.80 -20.98 -3.89
C TYR A 217 15.70 -22.46 -4.22
N LYS A 218 16.78 -23.08 -4.74
CA LYS A 218 16.81 -24.50 -5.08
C LYS A 218 16.66 -25.39 -3.84
N GLU A 219 17.33 -25.06 -2.74
CA GLU A 219 17.20 -25.77 -1.46
C GLU A 219 15.76 -25.74 -0.95
N ASN A 220 15.13 -24.55 -0.94
CA ASN A 220 13.72 -24.42 -0.54
C ASN A 220 12.79 -25.19 -1.48
N LEU A 221 13.01 -25.13 -2.80
CA LEU A 221 12.19 -25.85 -3.78
C LEU A 221 12.30 -27.37 -3.62
N MET A 222 13.50 -27.90 -3.35
CA MET A 222 13.70 -29.32 -3.07
C MET A 222 12.91 -29.76 -1.83
N GLN A 223 12.92 -28.94 -0.77
CA GLN A 223 12.17 -29.22 0.45
C GLN A 223 10.65 -29.14 0.23
N VAL A 224 10.16 -28.18 -0.58
CA VAL A 224 8.75 -28.09 -0.98
C VAL A 224 8.31 -29.36 -1.72
N ASN A 225 9.11 -29.81 -2.69
CA ASN A 225 8.80 -31.03 -3.45
C ASN A 225 8.76 -32.26 -2.54
N LYS A 226 9.72 -32.39 -1.62
CA LYS A 226 9.75 -33.47 -0.62
C LYS A 226 8.48 -33.48 0.24
N LEU A 227 8.08 -32.33 0.79
CA LEU A 227 6.85 -32.22 1.60
C LEU A 227 5.58 -32.51 0.78
N PHE A 228 5.56 -32.10 -0.49
CA PHE A 228 4.46 -32.39 -1.39
C PHE A 228 4.33 -33.90 -1.69
N GLU A 229 5.45 -34.58 -1.90
CA GLU A 229 5.51 -36.03 -2.03
C GLU A 229 5.04 -36.73 -0.76
N GLU A 230 5.54 -36.33 0.42
CA GLU A 230 5.10 -36.86 1.72
C GLU A 230 3.57 -36.74 1.89
N LEU A 231 3.01 -35.55 1.63
CA LEU A 231 1.58 -35.30 1.67
C LEU A 231 0.80 -36.14 0.65
N ALA A 232 1.32 -36.30 -0.56
CA ALA A 232 0.72 -37.17 -1.57
C ALA A 232 0.71 -38.65 -1.13
N THR A 233 1.77 -39.14 -0.48
CA THR A 233 1.81 -40.51 0.05
C THR A 233 0.77 -40.75 1.16
N ILE A 234 0.55 -39.77 2.03
CA ILE A 234 -0.46 -39.86 3.09
C ILE A 234 -1.86 -39.90 2.48
N ARG A 235 -2.15 -38.99 1.53
CA ARG A 235 -3.46 -38.93 0.87
C ARG A 235 -3.77 -40.14 -0.02
N THR A 236 -2.75 -40.80 -0.58
CA THR A 236 -2.91 -41.99 -1.45
C THR A 236 -2.99 -43.31 -0.67
N LYS A 237 -2.40 -43.39 0.53
CA LYS A 237 -2.52 -44.58 1.40
C LYS A 237 -3.92 -44.76 1.99
N ASP A 238 -4.68 -43.68 2.20
CA ASP A 238 -5.97 -43.67 2.92
C ASP A 238 -7.20 -43.43 2.01
N VAL A 239 -7.15 -43.82 0.74
CA VAL A 239 -8.23 -43.56 -0.25
C VAL A 239 -9.57 -44.25 0.08
N SER A 240 -9.58 -45.31 0.88
CA SER A 240 -10.80 -46.08 1.19
C SER A 240 -11.77 -45.39 2.15
N THR A 241 -11.29 -44.47 2.99
CA THR A 241 -12.13 -43.68 3.93
C THR A 241 -11.44 -42.36 4.25
N SER A 242 -12.09 -41.23 3.98
CA SER A 242 -11.59 -39.90 4.39
C SER A 242 -11.24 -39.88 5.89
N LEU A 243 -10.07 -39.32 6.24
CA LEU A 243 -9.58 -39.21 7.62
C LEU A 243 -10.61 -38.51 8.54
N GLU A 244 -11.33 -37.51 8.01
CA GLU A 244 -12.41 -36.83 8.73
C GLU A 244 -13.57 -37.78 9.06
N LYS A 245 -13.89 -38.70 8.14
CA LYS A 245 -14.91 -39.73 8.38
C LYS A 245 -14.43 -40.73 9.44
N MET A 246 -13.15 -41.12 9.43
CA MET A 246 -12.61 -42.01 10.48
C MET A 246 -12.76 -41.38 11.87
N TYR A 247 -12.40 -40.11 12.01
CA TYR A 247 -12.53 -39.39 13.27
C TYR A 247 -14.00 -39.15 13.66
N SER A 248 -14.88 -38.80 12.71
CA SER A 248 -16.32 -38.69 12.95
C SER A 248 -16.94 -40.02 13.38
N ASN A 249 -16.50 -41.13 12.80
CA ASN A 249 -16.95 -42.48 13.19
C ASN A 249 -16.48 -42.83 14.61
N ALA A 250 -15.25 -42.47 14.98
CA ALA A 250 -14.76 -42.65 16.35
C ALA A 250 -15.59 -41.83 17.36
N LYS A 251 -15.91 -40.57 17.06
CA LYS A 251 -16.82 -39.75 17.87
C LYS A 251 -18.22 -40.34 17.98
N ALA A 252 -18.78 -40.82 16.87
CA ALA A 252 -20.07 -41.50 16.86
C ALA A 252 -20.07 -42.78 17.71
N GLY A 253 -18.95 -43.52 17.72
CA GLY A 253 -18.72 -44.68 18.57
C GLY A 253 -18.80 -44.33 20.06
N VAL A 254 -18.08 -43.28 20.48
CA VAL A 254 -18.14 -42.75 21.86
C VAL A 254 -19.55 -42.28 22.22
N ALA A 255 -20.22 -41.52 21.35
CA ALA A 255 -21.59 -41.05 21.60
C ALA A 255 -22.59 -42.21 21.74
N THR A 256 -22.43 -43.27 20.93
CA THR A 256 -23.26 -44.47 20.99
C THR A 256 -23.05 -45.24 22.29
N PHE A 257 -21.79 -45.37 22.73
CA PHE A 257 -21.43 -45.98 24.01
C PHE A 257 -22.05 -45.22 25.20
N LEU A 258 -21.90 -43.89 25.22
CA LEU A 258 -22.49 -43.03 26.27
C LEU A 258 -24.02 -43.12 26.34
N ALA A 259 -24.69 -43.42 25.23
CA ALA A 259 -26.15 -43.55 25.17
C ALA A 259 -26.67 -44.95 25.57
N ARG A 260 -25.87 -46.01 25.44
CA ARG A 260 -26.33 -47.40 25.55
C ARG A 260 -25.93 -48.09 26.85
N GLU A 261 -24.76 -47.81 27.41
CA GLU A 261 -24.23 -48.54 28.57
C GLU A 261 -24.46 -47.79 29.90
N LYS A 262 -24.88 -48.52 30.95
CA LYS A 262 -24.99 -47.98 32.31
C LYS A 262 -23.60 -47.88 32.94
N GLY A 263 -23.28 -46.72 33.51
CA GLY A 263 -21.94 -46.43 34.04
C GLY A 263 -20.94 -45.96 32.97
N ALA A 264 -21.35 -45.83 31.70
CA ALA A 264 -20.51 -45.41 30.58
C ALA A 264 -19.89 -44.02 30.80
N ALA A 265 -20.68 -43.06 31.30
CA ALA A 265 -20.21 -41.69 31.51
C ALA A 265 -19.12 -41.63 32.60
N SER A 266 -19.31 -42.34 33.71
CA SER A 266 -18.32 -42.43 34.80
C SER A 266 -17.06 -43.19 34.36
N ALA A 267 -17.20 -44.27 33.59
CA ALA A 267 -16.07 -45.00 33.02
C ALA A 267 -15.27 -44.13 32.03
N MET A 268 -15.96 -43.35 31.18
CA MET A 268 -15.31 -42.44 30.23
C MET A 268 -14.58 -41.29 30.94
N GLU A 269 -15.20 -40.67 31.95
CA GLU A 269 -14.58 -39.62 32.77
C GLU A 269 -13.31 -40.12 33.46
N PHE A 270 -13.34 -41.36 33.94
CA PHE A 270 -12.19 -41.99 34.59
C PHE A 270 -11.06 -42.33 33.59
N VAL A 271 -11.39 -42.82 32.39
CA VAL A 271 -10.41 -43.02 31.30
C VAL A 271 -9.80 -41.69 30.85
N ILE A 272 -10.61 -40.64 30.70
CA ILE A 272 -10.15 -39.29 30.36
C ILE A 272 -9.17 -38.77 31.44
N ALA A 273 -9.47 -38.99 32.71
CA ALA A 273 -8.55 -38.64 33.80
C ALA A 273 -7.20 -39.38 33.66
N SER A 274 -7.20 -40.67 33.29
CA SER A 274 -5.98 -41.43 33.02
C SER A 274 -5.11 -40.83 31.91
N GLU A 275 -5.73 -40.46 30.80
CA GLU A 275 -5.02 -39.91 29.64
C GLU A 275 -4.53 -38.48 29.91
N LEU A 276 -5.28 -37.69 30.68
CA LEU A 276 -4.81 -36.40 31.17
C LEU A 276 -3.58 -36.53 32.08
N VAL A 277 -3.53 -37.53 32.98
CA VAL A 277 -2.32 -37.77 33.82
C VAL A 277 -1.10 -38.07 32.94
N LEU A 278 -1.24 -38.96 31.96
CA LEU A 278 -0.16 -39.32 31.04
C LEU A 278 0.30 -38.13 30.20
N LEU A 279 -0.65 -37.35 29.64
CA LEU A 279 -0.35 -36.16 28.87
C LEU A 279 0.36 -35.10 29.72
N ASN A 280 -0.10 -34.92 30.96
CA ASN A 280 0.46 -33.92 31.87
C ASN A 280 1.93 -34.20 32.21
N ARG A 281 2.30 -35.47 32.40
CA ARG A 281 3.69 -35.88 32.59
C ARG A 281 4.57 -35.51 31.38
N ASN A 282 4.07 -35.72 30.17
CA ASN A 282 4.79 -35.35 28.95
C ASN A 282 4.93 -33.82 28.82
N LEU A 283 3.85 -33.07 29.08
CA LEU A 283 3.86 -31.61 29.08
C LEU A 283 4.85 -31.04 30.11
N LEU A 284 4.87 -31.55 31.34
CA LEU A 284 5.83 -31.15 32.36
C LEU A 284 7.27 -31.40 31.91
N THR A 285 7.54 -32.53 31.27
CA THR A 285 8.88 -32.84 30.75
C THR A 285 9.32 -31.83 29.68
N LEU A 286 8.42 -31.47 28.77
CA LEU A 286 8.68 -30.47 27.72
C LEU A 286 8.86 -29.06 28.29
N GLU A 287 7.98 -28.64 29.20
CA GLU A 287 8.02 -27.30 29.79
C GLU A 287 9.23 -27.11 30.72
N VAL A 288 9.62 -28.13 31.49
CA VAL A 288 10.86 -28.11 32.30
C VAL A 288 12.09 -28.09 31.40
N ALA A 289 12.09 -28.82 30.29
CA ALA A 289 13.17 -28.74 29.31
C ALA A 289 13.28 -27.32 28.72
N ALA A 290 12.14 -26.73 28.34
CA ALA A 290 12.09 -25.36 27.82
C ALA A 290 12.60 -24.34 28.83
N GLN A 291 12.21 -24.44 30.10
CA GLN A 291 12.69 -23.57 31.18
C GLN A 291 14.21 -23.66 31.36
N ARG A 292 14.77 -24.89 31.32
CA ARG A 292 16.21 -25.12 31.50
C ARG A 292 17.06 -24.63 30.32
N SER A 293 16.49 -24.58 29.12
CA SER A 293 17.20 -24.11 27.93
C SER A 293 17.47 -22.60 27.94
N GLY A 294 16.65 -21.80 28.63
CA GLY A 294 16.82 -20.34 28.69
C GLY A 294 16.96 -19.72 27.29
N ASP A 295 18.02 -18.96 27.06
CA ASP A 295 18.29 -18.28 25.78
C ASP A 295 18.52 -19.26 24.60
N TRP A 296 18.87 -20.52 24.87
CA TRP A 296 19.04 -21.55 23.84
C TRP A 296 17.73 -22.15 23.34
N LEU A 297 16.60 -21.77 23.94
CA LEU A 297 15.27 -22.24 23.56
C LEU A 297 14.95 -21.97 22.07
N ILE A 298 15.50 -20.90 21.49
CA ILE A 298 15.37 -20.56 20.06
C ILE A 298 15.84 -21.72 19.16
N LYS A 299 16.87 -22.48 19.58
CA LYS A 299 17.47 -23.58 18.82
C LYS A 299 16.98 -24.96 19.25
N LEU A 300 16.07 -25.04 20.22
CA LEU A 300 15.55 -26.31 20.68
C LEU A 300 14.64 -26.90 19.59
N THR A 301 15.05 -28.04 19.05
CA THR A 301 14.29 -28.79 18.05
C THR A 301 13.90 -30.16 18.60
N SER A 302 12.74 -30.64 18.16
CA SER A 302 12.28 -31.99 18.44
C SER A 302 13.19 -33.04 17.78
N ARG A 303 12.96 -34.32 18.10
CA ARG A 303 13.64 -35.45 17.44
C ARG A 303 13.43 -35.46 15.92
N ASP A 304 12.31 -34.93 15.46
CA ASP A 304 11.91 -34.87 14.05
C ASP A 304 12.37 -33.57 13.37
N GLY A 305 13.11 -32.71 14.09
CA GLY A 305 13.69 -31.47 13.59
C GLY A 305 12.73 -30.28 13.55
N ASP A 306 11.54 -30.41 14.13
CA ASP A 306 10.58 -29.31 14.24
C ASP A 306 10.91 -28.41 15.43
N TRP A 307 10.42 -27.17 15.40
CA TRP A 307 10.70 -26.21 16.47
C TRP A 307 9.92 -26.58 17.72
N PHE A 308 10.50 -26.39 18.91
CA PHE A 308 9.88 -26.82 20.19
C PHE A 308 8.44 -26.29 20.40
N LEU A 309 8.09 -25.14 19.81
CA LEU A 309 6.75 -24.57 19.89
C LEU A 309 5.70 -25.50 19.27
N ASP A 310 6.03 -26.17 18.17
CA ASP A 310 5.10 -27.07 17.47
C ASP A 310 4.71 -28.26 18.36
N ASP A 311 5.67 -28.78 19.14
CA ASP A 311 5.45 -29.86 20.11
C ASP A 311 4.59 -29.39 21.29
N LEU A 312 4.84 -28.19 21.83
CA LEU A 312 4.04 -27.62 22.92
C LEU A 312 2.59 -27.38 22.46
N LEU A 313 2.41 -26.81 21.26
CA LEU A 313 1.09 -26.58 20.66
C LEU A 313 0.35 -27.89 20.42
N LEU A 314 1.01 -28.92 19.89
CA LEU A 314 0.38 -30.22 19.64
C LEU A 314 -0.11 -30.87 20.94
N ASN A 315 0.73 -30.85 21.99
CA ASN A 315 0.36 -31.42 23.28
C ASN A 315 -0.72 -30.57 24.00
N SER A 316 -0.71 -29.24 23.87
CA SER A 316 -1.77 -28.38 24.42
C SER A 316 -3.10 -28.57 23.68
N ALA A 317 -3.08 -28.68 22.34
CA ALA A 317 -4.25 -28.97 21.53
C ALA A 317 -4.83 -30.35 21.85
N ARG A 318 -3.96 -31.34 22.11
CA ARG A 318 -4.37 -32.66 22.59
C ARG A 318 -5.06 -32.60 23.95
N ALA A 319 -4.60 -31.75 24.87
CA ALA A 319 -5.27 -31.54 26.16
C ALA A 319 -6.70 -30.99 25.96
N VAL A 320 -6.85 -29.99 25.08
CA VAL A 320 -8.17 -29.41 24.74
C VAL A 320 -9.09 -30.44 24.10
N GLU A 321 -8.57 -31.28 23.20
CA GLU A 321 -9.33 -32.35 22.58
C GLU A 321 -9.82 -33.38 23.60
N ILE A 322 -8.93 -33.86 24.49
CA ILE A 322 -9.29 -34.83 25.54
C ILE A 322 -10.38 -34.27 26.46
N ILE A 323 -10.28 -33.00 26.85
CA ILE A 323 -11.30 -32.31 27.65
C ILE A 323 -12.60 -32.12 26.86
N GLY A 324 -12.53 -31.84 25.56
CA GLY A 324 -13.68 -31.73 24.67
C GLY A 324 -14.49 -33.02 24.54
N ASN A 325 -13.85 -34.17 24.83
CA ASN A 325 -14.49 -35.49 24.80
C ASN A 325 -15.19 -35.86 26.12
N LEU A 326 -15.24 -34.97 27.10
CA LEU A 326 -16.02 -35.16 28.32
C LEU A 326 -17.53 -35.31 28.02
N PRO A 327 -18.27 -36.15 28.77
CA PRO A 327 -19.69 -36.37 28.52
C PRO A 327 -20.52 -35.08 28.68
N PRO A 328 -21.38 -34.72 27.70
CA PRO A 328 -22.03 -33.40 27.62
C PRO A 328 -23.24 -33.22 28.54
N ARG A 329 -23.80 -34.29 29.12
CA ARG A 329 -25.05 -34.27 29.91
C ARG A 329 -24.83 -34.18 31.42
N GLN A 330 -23.66 -33.72 31.86
CA GLN A 330 -23.28 -33.70 33.28
C GLN A 330 -23.16 -32.26 33.80
N ASN A 331 -23.79 -31.97 34.95
CA ASN A 331 -23.62 -30.70 35.65
C ASN A 331 -22.30 -30.74 36.42
N TYR A 332 -21.26 -30.09 35.89
CA TYR A 332 -20.01 -29.93 36.62
C TYR A 332 -20.00 -28.68 37.50
N ASP A 333 -19.09 -28.63 38.48
CA ASP A 333 -18.84 -27.45 39.31
C ASP A 333 -18.40 -26.26 38.42
N GLU A 334 -18.84 -25.04 38.75
CA GLU A 334 -18.39 -23.81 38.12
C GLU A 334 -16.86 -23.69 38.17
N LYS A 335 -16.24 -24.11 39.29
CA LYS A 335 -14.78 -24.13 39.44
C LYS A 335 -14.11 -25.05 38.43
N PHE A 336 -14.74 -26.19 38.13
CA PHE A 336 -14.24 -27.12 37.12
C PHE A 336 -14.34 -26.50 35.72
N TYR A 337 -15.45 -25.85 35.37
CA TYR A 337 -15.56 -25.15 34.09
C TYR A 337 -14.51 -24.05 33.92
N LYS A 338 -14.18 -23.30 34.98
CA LYS A 338 -13.09 -22.32 34.95
C LYS A 338 -11.73 -22.97 34.69
N VAL A 339 -11.42 -24.11 35.30
CA VAL A 339 -10.20 -24.89 35.02
C VAL A 339 -10.16 -25.36 33.57
N LEU A 340 -11.25 -25.95 33.06
CA LEU A 340 -11.33 -26.41 31.68
C LEU A 340 -11.15 -25.26 30.67
N ASN A 341 -11.76 -24.11 30.95
CA ASN A 341 -11.60 -22.90 30.14
C ASN A 341 -10.17 -22.35 30.24
N GLY A 342 -9.52 -22.42 31.40
CA GLY A 342 -8.11 -22.05 31.57
C GLY A 342 -7.18 -22.87 30.67
N ILE A 343 -7.43 -24.17 30.52
CA ILE A 343 -6.65 -25.04 29.61
C ILE A 343 -6.87 -24.63 28.15
N LYS A 344 -8.12 -24.33 27.76
CA LYS A 344 -8.46 -23.85 26.41
C LYS A 344 -7.77 -22.51 26.09
N ILE A 345 -7.90 -21.51 26.96
CA ILE A 345 -7.29 -20.20 26.77
C ILE A 345 -5.77 -20.33 26.72
N SER A 346 -5.17 -21.12 27.60
CA SER A 346 -3.71 -21.35 27.56
C SER A 346 -3.25 -21.99 26.24
N SER A 347 -4.02 -22.94 25.69
CA SER A 347 -3.75 -23.50 24.36
C SER A 347 -3.95 -22.46 23.25
N ASN A 348 -4.91 -21.53 23.39
CA ASN A 348 -5.09 -20.42 22.45
C ASN A 348 -3.88 -19.47 22.46
N ILE A 349 -3.20 -19.30 23.60
CA ILE A 349 -1.97 -18.50 23.66
C ILE A 349 -0.85 -19.19 22.87
N TYR A 350 -0.65 -20.51 23.03
CA TYR A 350 0.29 -21.26 22.18
C TYR A 350 -0.06 -21.17 20.70
N GLN A 351 -1.35 -21.25 20.35
CA GLN A 351 -1.81 -21.04 18.98
C GLN A 351 -1.53 -19.62 18.50
N GLY A 352 -1.73 -18.60 19.35
CA GLY A 352 -1.41 -17.20 19.03
C GLY A 352 0.08 -16.98 18.79
N LEU A 353 0.96 -17.68 19.53
CA LEU A 353 2.41 -17.60 19.34
C LEU A 353 2.83 -18.29 18.03
N TYR A 354 2.18 -19.40 17.71
CA TYR A 354 2.35 -20.07 16.43
C TYR A 354 1.88 -19.17 15.29
N ASP A 355 0.68 -18.57 15.40
CA ASP A 355 0.12 -17.64 14.43
C ASP A 355 1.03 -16.42 14.23
N LEU A 356 1.63 -15.88 15.31
CA LEU A 356 2.61 -14.80 15.23
C LEU A 356 3.79 -15.20 14.33
N ASN A 357 4.41 -16.37 14.58
CA ASN A 357 5.51 -16.86 13.77
C ASN A 357 5.09 -17.16 12.32
N PHE A 358 3.93 -17.81 12.15
CA PHE A 358 3.42 -18.21 10.84
C PHE A 358 3.05 -17.00 9.96
N ASN A 359 2.29 -16.05 10.49
CA ASN A 359 1.90 -14.83 9.79
C ASN A 359 3.10 -13.91 9.55
N PHE A 360 4.09 -13.92 10.44
CA PHE A 360 5.33 -13.22 10.20
C PHE A 360 6.06 -13.74 8.95
N HIS A 361 6.22 -15.07 8.82
CA HIS A 361 6.88 -15.66 7.64
C HIS A 361 6.05 -15.53 6.36
N THR A 362 4.73 -15.62 6.43
CA THR A 362 3.86 -15.65 5.25
C THR A 362 3.43 -14.28 4.75
N ILE A 363 3.34 -13.28 5.63
CA ILE A 363 2.78 -11.95 5.33
C ILE A 363 3.78 -10.85 5.63
N ILE A 364 4.20 -10.70 6.90
CA ILE A 364 4.99 -9.53 7.33
C ILE A 364 6.37 -9.50 6.67
N MET A 365 7.10 -10.61 6.69
CA MET A 365 8.44 -10.69 6.13
C MET A 365 8.43 -10.49 4.60
N PRO A 366 7.62 -11.19 3.80
CA PRO A 366 7.59 -10.98 2.35
C PRO A 366 7.18 -9.57 1.96
N GLU A 367 6.15 -9.00 2.60
CA GLU A 367 5.67 -7.67 2.26
C GLU A 367 6.70 -6.58 2.65
N THR A 368 7.33 -6.71 3.82
CA THR A 368 8.41 -5.80 4.24
C THR A 368 9.57 -5.81 3.25
N MET A 369 10.06 -7.00 2.90
CA MET A 369 11.17 -7.17 1.96
C MET A 369 10.84 -6.56 0.60
N LYS A 370 9.62 -6.80 0.10
CA LYS A 370 9.12 -6.24 -1.14
C LYS A 370 9.11 -4.71 -1.10
N LYS A 371 8.51 -4.10 -0.09
CA LYS A 371 8.33 -2.64 -0.02
C LYS A 371 9.62 -1.87 0.19
N ILE A 372 10.54 -2.39 1.01
CA ILE A 372 11.88 -1.79 1.18
C ILE A 372 12.68 -1.90 -0.12
N GLN A 373 12.59 -3.03 -0.83
CA GLN A 373 13.26 -3.19 -2.11
C GLN A 373 12.78 -2.19 -3.18
N CYS A 374 11.48 -1.87 -3.19
CA CYS A 374 10.87 -0.90 -4.12
C CYS A 374 11.15 0.57 -3.79
N ASP A 375 11.77 0.89 -2.65
CA ASP A 375 11.84 2.24 -2.09
C ASP A 375 10.45 2.89 -1.92
N GLU A 376 9.53 2.15 -1.30
CA GLU A 376 8.20 2.67 -0.97
C GLU A 376 8.31 3.75 0.14
N PRO A 377 7.92 5.01 -0.13
CA PRO A 377 8.23 6.13 0.75
C PRO A 377 7.54 6.03 2.12
N THR A 378 6.30 5.53 2.19
CA THR A 378 5.55 5.49 3.46
C THR A 378 6.12 4.43 4.42
N VAL A 379 6.59 3.30 3.90
CA VAL A 379 7.27 2.24 4.65
C VAL A 379 8.63 2.71 5.14
N LEU A 380 9.44 3.36 4.28
CA LEU A 380 10.73 3.90 4.69
C LEU A 380 10.58 4.97 5.78
N GLN A 381 9.58 5.85 5.65
CA GLN A 381 9.25 6.84 6.68
C GLN A 381 8.81 6.19 7.98
N MET A 382 7.95 5.17 7.92
CA MET A 382 7.53 4.42 9.11
C MET A 382 8.72 3.76 9.83
N ILE A 383 9.65 3.12 9.11
CA ILE A 383 10.85 2.54 9.72
C ILE A 383 11.71 3.62 10.37
N PHE A 384 11.85 4.78 9.73
CA PHE A 384 12.53 5.92 10.32
C PHE A 384 11.85 6.39 11.61
N ASP A 385 10.52 6.49 11.63
CA ASP A 385 9.76 6.95 12.80
C ASP A 385 9.85 5.95 13.98
N VAL A 386 9.85 4.64 13.70
CA VAL A 386 10.09 3.59 14.72
C VAL A 386 11.51 3.70 15.29
N ASN A 387 12.53 3.88 14.44
CA ASN A 387 13.90 4.03 14.90
C ASN A 387 14.11 5.36 15.66
N LYS A 388 13.45 6.43 15.22
CA LYS A 388 13.44 7.72 15.90
C LYS A 388 12.82 7.62 17.29
N LEU A 389 11.74 6.86 17.46
CA LEU A 389 11.17 6.57 18.77
C LEU A 389 12.22 5.97 19.71
N ILE A 390 13.03 5.02 19.24
CA ILE A 390 14.07 4.38 20.06
C ILE A 390 15.15 5.39 20.47
N VAL A 391 15.53 6.29 19.56
CA VAL A 391 16.48 7.37 19.85
C VAL A 391 15.90 8.37 20.86
N ASP A 392 14.63 8.76 20.70
CA ASP A 392 13.93 9.73 21.56
C ASP A 392 13.77 9.24 23.01
N ILE A 393 13.76 7.92 23.26
CA ILE A 393 13.74 7.35 24.62
C ILE A 393 14.97 7.79 25.41
N GLY A 394 16.14 7.94 24.77
CA GLY A 394 17.39 8.38 25.39
C GLY A 394 18.08 7.35 26.29
N LEU A 395 17.54 6.13 26.38
CA LEU A 395 18.13 4.97 27.05
C LEU A 395 18.05 3.75 26.12
N SER A 396 19.01 2.83 26.24
CA SER A 396 18.93 1.55 25.55
C SER A 396 17.74 0.73 26.06
N ILE A 397 16.92 0.21 25.15
CA ILE A 397 15.80 -0.67 25.49
C ILE A 397 16.28 -1.90 26.27
N SER A 398 17.45 -2.45 25.92
CA SER A 398 18.01 -3.61 26.63
C SER A 398 18.36 -3.27 28.09
N ASP A 399 18.86 -2.06 28.36
CA ASP A 399 19.17 -1.62 29.72
C ASP A 399 17.89 -1.38 30.52
N MET A 400 16.86 -0.80 29.89
CA MET A 400 15.54 -0.62 30.52
C MET A 400 14.91 -1.96 30.90
N ILE A 401 14.93 -2.95 30.01
CA ILE A 401 14.46 -4.31 30.30
C ILE A 401 15.22 -4.89 31.50
N LEU A 402 16.55 -4.79 31.52
CA LEU A 402 17.36 -5.32 32.62
C LEU A 402 17.05 -4.66 33.98
N GLN A 403 16.77 -3.35 33.98
CA GLN A 403 16.35 -2.65 35.20
C GLN A 403 14.94 -3.03 35.65
N LEU A 404 14.00 -3.21 34.71
CA LEU A 404 12.66 -3.71 35.02
C LEU A 404 12.68 -5.16 35.52
N GLU A 405 13.58 -6.01 35.02
CA GLU A 405 13.78 -7.38 35.54
C GLU A 405 14.33 -7.38 36.97
N LYS A 406 15.20 -6.42 37.32
CA LYS A 406 15.64 -6.21 38.71
C LYS A 406 14.48 -5.72 39.58
N LEU A 407 13.68 -4.78 39.10
CA LEU A 407 12.47 -4.30 39.79
C LEU A 407 11.49 -5.45 40.04
N LEU A 408 11.26 -6.29 39.03
CA LEU A 408 10.43 -7.50 39.14
C LEU A 408 10.94 -8.43 40.24
N THR A 409 12.27 -8.62 40.32
CA THR A 409 12.89 -9.43 41.38
C THR A 409 12.70 -8.79 42.76
N CYS A 410 12.82 -7.47 42.89
CA CYS A 410 12.56 -6.76 44.15
C CYS A 410 11.10 -6.93 44.60
N VAL A 411 10.13 -6.80 43.69
CA VAL A 411 8.70 -6.98 43.99
C VAL A 411 8.41 -8.42 44.42
N LEU A 412 8.98 -9.41 43.72
CA LEU A 412 8.84 -10.82 44.09
C LEU A 412 9.45 -11.15 45.46
N MET A 413 10.59 -10.52 45.79
CA MET A 413 11.30 -10.69 47.06
C MET A 413 10.78 -9.77 48.17
N GLN A 414 9.75 -8.95 47.91
CA GLN A 414 9.20 -7.95 48.85
C GLN A 414 10.27 -7.01 49.43
N MET A 415 11.22 -6.58 48.61
CA MET A 415 12.25 -5.61 48.96
C MET A 415 11.79 -4.17 48.68
N ASP A 416 12.29 -3.20 49.45
CA ASP A 416 12.01 -1.78 49.22
C ASP A 416 12.47 -1.33 47.83
N VAL A 417 11.56 -0.72 47.06
CA VAL A 417 11.81 -0.24 45.70
C VAL A 417 12.62 1.05 45.76
N ASN A 418 13.82 1.04 45.18
CA ASN A 418 14.68 2.22 45.09
C ASN A 418 14.08 3.25 44.11
N THR A 419 14.11 4.53 44.47
CA THR A 419 13.77 5.68 43.60
C THR A 419 14.50 5.68 42.25
N ALA A 420 15.63 4.98 42.13
CA ALA A 420 16.35 4.80 40.86
C ALA A 420 15.51 4.12 39.75
N TYR A 421 14.48 3.34 40.10
CA TYR A 421 13.60 2.68 39.11
C TYR A 421 12.48 3.60 38.58
N GLU A 422 12.16 4.70 39.26
CA GLU A 422 11.12 5.65 38.82
C GLU A 422 11.44 6.26 37.45
N TYR A 423 12.72 6.59 37.23
CA TYR A 423 13.18 7.11 35.94
C TYR A 423 12.98 6.10 34.80
N VAL A 424 13.19 4.80 35.04
CA VAL A 424 12.99 3.74 34.03
C VAL A 424 11.50 3.54 33.74
N LEU A 425 10.64 3.61 34.77
CA LEU A 425 9.20 3.53 34.61
C LEU A 425 8.65 4.73 33.81
N GLU A 426 9.13 5.96 34.09
CA GLU A 426 8.77 7.16 33.33
C GLU A 426 9.16 7.02 31.85
N ARG A 427 10.37 6.53 31.57
CA ARG A 427 10.85 6.29 30.19
C ARG A 427 10.06 5.19 29.49
N THR A 428 9.64 4.15 30.20
CA THR A 428 8.78 3.09 29.65
C THR A 428 7.39 3.62 29.31
N ALA A 429 6.80 4.43 30.20
CA ALA A 429 5.51 5.09 29.94
C ALA A 429 5.59 6.06 28.73
N PHE A 430 6.70 6.78 28.60
CA PHE A 430 6.98 7.61 27.43
C PHE A 430 7.05 6.77 26.15
N ALA A 431 7.81 5.67 26.15
CA ALA A 431 7.91 4.75 25.01
C ALA A 431 6.53 4.19 24.61
N LYS A 432 5.72 3.78 25.59
CA LYS A 432 4.35 3.28 25.40
C LYS A 432 3.47 4.29 24.69
N LYS A 433 3.42 5.53 25.21
CA LYS A 433 2.61 6.61 24.64
C LYS A 433 3.09 6.96 23.23
N ARG A 434 4.42 7.02 23.01
CA ARG A 434 5.00 7.37 21.71
C ARG A 434 4.74 6.29 20.66
N PHE A 435 4.84 5.01 21.04
CA PHE A 435 4.57 3.89 20.15
C PHE A 435 3.08 3.81 19.77
N GLN A 436 2.17 4.04 20.72
CA GLN A 436 0.74 4.10 20.45
C GLN A 436 0.36 5.22 19.46
N MET A 437 1.04 6.36 19.50
CA MET A 437 0.82 7.44 18.53
C MET A 437 1.28 7.09 17.10
N LEU A 438 2.15 6.09 16.92
CA LEU A 438 2.57 5.62 15.59
C LEU A 438 1.58 4.63 14.97
N ILE A 439 0.69 4.05 15.78
CA ILE A 439 -0.32 3.09 15.32
C ILE A 439 -1.61 3.88 15.02
N PRO A 440 -2.01 4.01 13.74
CA PRO A 440 -3.21 4.75 13.37
C PRO A 440 -4.49 4.01 13.78
N ASN A 441 -5.58 4.76 13.91
CA ASN A 441 -6.90 4.21 14.19
C ASN A 441 -7.48 3.52 12.95
N GLN A 442 -8.29 2.48 13.14
CA GLN A 442 -8.87 1.66 12.05
C GLN A 442 -9.79 2.43 11.08
N ASN A 443 -10.17 3.67 11.38
CA ASN A 443 -11.15 4.46 10.62
C ASN A 443 -10.53 5.43 9.60
N GLU A 444 -9.20 5.45 9.44
CA GLU A 444 -8.47 6.35 8.52
C GLU A 444 -8.03 5.62 7.25
N SER A 445 -7.85 6.34 6.12
CA SER A 445 -7.24 5.77 4.92
C SER A 445 -5.75 5.46 5.19
N LEU A 446 -5.44 4.19 5.44
CA LEU A 446 -4.10 3.77 5.88
C LEU A 446 -3.09 3.75 4.74
N THR A 447 -1.92 4.35 4.97
CA THR A 447 -0.76 4.19 4.09
C THR A 447 -0.19 2.77 4.15
N GLN A 448 0.67 2.40 3.19
CA GLN A 448 1.26 1.06 3.15
C GLN A 448 2.18 0.80 4.37
N GLY A 449 2.96 1.81 4.78
CA GLY A 449 3.77 1.75 6.01
C GLY A 449 2.94 1.56 7.27
N GLN A 450 1.82 2.28 7.39
CA GLN A 450 0.89 2.16 8.49
C GLN A 450 0.20 0.80 8.55
N MET A 451 -0.30 0.28 7.42
CA MET A 451 -0.90 -1.06 7.35
C MET A 451 0.10 -2.14 7.78
N LEU A 452 1.36 -2.02 7.36
CA LEU A 452 2.41 -2.98 7.70
C LEU A 452 2.72 -2.95 9.21
N LEU A 453 2.91 -1.77 9.80
CA LEU A 453 3.17 -1.63 11.24
C LEU A 453 1.96 -2.08 12.07
N MET A 454 0.75 -1.70 11.67
CA MET A 454 -0.48 -2.11 12.35
C MET A 454 -0.69 -3.62 12.26
N GLY A 455 -0.47 -4.23 11.10
CA GLY A 455 -0.53 -5.68 10.91
C GLY A 455 0.49 -6.41 11.77
N PHE A 456 1.74 -5.91 11.83
CA PHE A 456 2.77 -6.52 12.66
C PHE A 456 2.47 -6.37 14.15
N ASN A 457 2.06 -5.19 14.62
CA ASN A 457 1.68 -4.96 16.01
C ASN A 457 0.44 -5.78 16.42
N GLY A 458 -0.55 -5.91 15.53
CA GLY A 458 -1.79 -6.66 15.78
C GLY A 458 -1.56 -8.13 16.13
N LEU A 459 -0.50 -8.75 15.61
CA LEU A 459 -0.11 -10.12 15.97
C LEU A 459 0.25 -10.24 17.46
N PHE A 460 0.87 -9.20 18.03
CA PHE A 460 1.22 -9.17 19.45
C PHE A 460 0.04 -8.75 20.36
N ASP A 461 -0.86 -7.91 19.86
CA ASP A 461 -2.04 -7.50 20.63
C ASP A 461 -3.01 -8.67 20.87
N LYS A 462 -3.14 -9.58 19.90
CA LYS A 462 -3.88 -10.84 20.07
C LYS A 462 -3.36 -11.64 21.27
N LEU A 463 -2.04 -11.73 21.44
CA LEU A 463 -1.43 -12.43 22.58
C LEU A 463 -1.74 -11.77 23.92
N ASN A 464 -1.68 -10.44 23.97
CA ASN A 464 -2.02 -9.70 25.18
C ASN A 464 -3.49 -9.92 25.58
N GLN A 465 -4.41 -9.93 24.60
CA GLN A 465 -5.82 -10.20 24.85
C GLN A 465 -6.04 -11.60 25.46
N GLU A 466 -5.38 -12.63 24.93
CA GLU A 466 -5.49 -14.00 25.45
C GLU A 466 -4.89 -14.13 26.87
N ILE A 467 -3.78 -13.46 27.19
CA ILE A 467 -3.28 -13.41 28.58
C ILE A 467 -4.29 -12.73 29.51
N ASN A 468 -4.90 -11.63 29.07
CA ASN A 468 -5.89 -10.91 29.86
C ASN A 468 -7.10 -11.82 30.16
N ASN A 469 -7.56 -12.56 29.16
CA ASN A 469 -8.63 -13.54 29.29
C ASN A 469 -8.24 -14.68 30.26
N LEU A 470 -6.99 -15.15 30.21
CA LEU A 470 -6.48 -16.19 31.09
C LEU A 470 -6.52 -15.75 32.56
N VAL A 471 -5.99 -14.56 32.84
CA VAL A 471 -5.97 -14.01 34.20
C VAL A 471 -7.37 -13.70 34.70
N ALA A 472 -8.26 -13.19 33.86
CA ALA A 472 -9.66 -12.98 34.24
C ALA A 472 -10.39 -14.29 34.56
N THR A 473 -10.03 -15.39 33.90
CA THR A 473 -10.67 -16.71 34.11
C THR A 473 -10.14 -17.44 35.34
N LEU A 474 -8.82 -17.40 35.57
CA LEU A 474 -8.14 -18.18 36.61
C LEU A 474 -7.76 -17.36 37.86
N GLY A 475 -7.78 -16.02 37.80
CA GLY A 475 -7.33 -15.16 38.90
C GLY A 475 -8.12 -15.33 40.19
N ASP A 476 -9.43 -15.54 40.08
CA ASP A 476 -10.34 -15.75 41.22
C ASP A 476 -10.61 -17.23 41.53
N LEU A 477 -9.77 -18.14 41.01
CA LEU A 477 -9.99 -19.57 41.16
C LEU A 477 -9.58 -20.06 42.57
N GLU A 478 -10.56 -20.39 43.39
CA GLU A 478 -10.34 -20.94 44.74
C GLU A 478 -10.23 -22.47 44.75
N ILE A 479 -9.01 -22.96 44.93
CA ILE A 479 -8.68 -24.40 44.97
C ILE A 479 -8.31 -24.82 46.40
N PRO A 480 -8.73 -26.02 46.87
CA PRO A 480 -8.33 -26.54 48.18
C PRO A 480 -6.81 -26.50 48.40
N LYS A 481 -6.38 -26.02 49.58
CA LYS A 481 -4.95 -25.83 49.90
C LYS A 481 -4.17 -27.16 49.88
N SER A 482 -4.82 -28.27 50.22
CA SER A 482 -4.23 -29.62 50.19
C SER A 482 -3.78 -30.02 48.77
N TRP A 483 -4.49 -29.62 47.72
CA TRP A 483 -4.17 -29.99 46.33
C TRP A 483 -2.84 -29.41 45.85
N LYS A 484 -2.35 -28.35 46.50
CA LYS A 484 -1.01 -27.79 46.24
C LYS A 484 0.14 -28.73 46.63
N LYS A 485 -0.15 -29.81 47.36
CA LYS A 485 0.85 -30.81 47.82
C LYS A 485 1.16 -31.88 46.78
N LEU A 486 0.38 -31.96 45.71
CA LEU A 486 0.59 -32.89 44.59
C LEU A 486 1.92 -32.61 43.89
N ASP A 487 2.61 -33.68 43.49
CA ASP A 487 3.89 -33.62 42.79
C ASP A 487 3.83 -32.81 41.48
N HIS A 488 2.87 -33.12 40.60
CA HIS A 488 2.67 -32.41 39.34
C HIS A 488 2.35 -30.92 39.55
N VAL A 489 1.59 -30.57 40.59
CA VAL A 489 1.30 -29.16 40.93
C VAL A 489 2.55 -28.46 41.46
N LYS A 490 3.35 -29.12 42.30
CA LYS A 490 4.61 -28.57 42.80
C LYS A 490 5.62 -28.33 41.68
N GLU A 491 5.75 -29.28 40.76
CA GLU A 491 6.63 -29.15 39.59
C GLU A 491 6.16 -28.02 38.66
N ALA A 492 4.85 -27.99 38.34
CA ALA A 492 4.25 -26.92 37.56
C ALA A 492 4.48 -25.54 38.19
N LYS A 493 4.28 -25.41 39.52
CA LYS A 493 4.48 -24.14 40.23
C LYS A 493 5.93 -23.71 40.34
N SER A 494 6.87 -24.64 40.32
CA SER A 494 8.30 -24.30 40.32
C SER A 494 8.74 -23.59 39.04
N ILE A 495 7.99 -23.79 37.95
CA ILE A 495 8.25 -23.17 36.65
C ILE A 495 7.23 -22.09 36.29
N ALA A 496 6.12 -22.00 37.02
CA ALA A 496 5.02 -21.09 36.73
C ALA A 496 5.37 -19.62 36.99
N PRO A 497 5.00 -18.71 36.08
CA PRO A 497 5.18 -17.29 36.28
C PRO A 497 4.11 -16.70 37.18
N HIS A 498 4.46 -15.61 37.87
CA HIS A 498 3.61 -14.94 38.85
C HIS A 498 2.57 -13.98 38.22
N ILE A 499 2.00 -14.34 37.07
CA ILE A 499 1.13 -13.47 36.25
C ILE A 499 -0.19 -13.06 36.91
N PHE A 500 -0.61 -13.78 37.96
CA PHE A 500 -1.84 -13.47 38.71
C PHE A 500 -1.64 -12.35 39.73
N HIS A 501 -0.40 -11.97 40.04
CA HIS A 501 -0.11 -10.80 40.89
C HIS A 501 -0.14 -9.53 40.05
N ALA A 502 -1.02 -8.57 40.39
CA ALA A 502 -1.26 -7.37 39.60
C ALA A 502 0.00 -6.51 39.36
N GLU A 503 0.85 -6.32 40.39
CA GLU A 503 2.09 -5.53 40.27
C GLU A 503 3.14 -6.22 39.40
N VAL A 504 3.36 -7.52 39.60
CA VAL A 504 4.27 -8.35 38.78
C VAL A 504 3.83 -8.30 37.32
N ARG A 505 2.52 -8.43 37.10
CA ARG A 505 1.93 -8.41 35.76
C ARG A 505 2.11 -7.07 35.07
N ALA A 506 1.89 -5.94 35.76
CA ALA A 506 2.11 -4.62 35.19
C ALA A 506 3.56 -4.44 34.70
N ILE A 507 4.53 -4.90 35.50
CA ILE A 507 5.95 -4.87 35.12
C ILE A 507 6.22 -5.80 33.93
N LEU A 508 5.63 -7.00 33.88
CA LEU A 508 5.76 -7.90 32.74
C LEU A 508 5.16 -7.31 31.46
N GLU A 509 3.99 -6.66 31.52
CA GLU A 509 3.38 -5.96 30.39
C GLU A 509 4.31 -4.87 29.83
N ASP A 510 4.95 -4.10 30.71
CA ASP A 510 5.94 -3.08 30.34
C ASP A 510 7.22 -3.68 29.73
N ILE A 511 7.74 -4.77 30.29
CA ILE A 511 8.89 -5.50 29.71
C ILE A 511 8.56 -6.03 28.31
N PHE A 512 7.40 -6.66 28.13
CA PHE A 512 7.02 -7.26 26.84
C PHE A 512 6.63 -6.22 25.79
N LEU A 513 6.17 -5.04 26.20
CA LEU A 513 6.04 -3.90 25.31
C LEU A 513 7.40 -3.44 24.77
N LEU A 514 8.40 -3.29 25.65
CA LEU A 514 9.76 -2.91 25.23
C LEU A 514 10.40 -3.98 24.33
N LYS A 515 10.23 -5.26 24.67
CA LYS A 515 10.67 -6.39 23.83
C LYS A 515 9.99 -6.37 22.46
N ARG A 516 8.69 -6.08 22.39
CA ARG A 516 7.97 -5.93 21.13
C ARG A 516 8.55 -4.81 20.25
N ILE A 517 8.75 -3.62 20.80
CA ILE A 517 9.32 -2.48 20.06
C ILE A 517 10.72 -2.85 19.52
N LYS A 518 11.54 -3.49 20.37
CA LYS A 518 12.86 -4.00 19.99
C LYS A 518 12.77 -5.02 18.85
N THR A 519 11.91 -6.03 18.96
CA THR A 519 11.70 -7.06 17.92
C THR A 519 11.29 -6.44 16.57
N ILE A 520 10.37 -5.47 16.58
CA ILE A 520 9.90 -4.80 15.37
C ILE A 520 11.05 -4.01 14.71
N SER A 521 11.78 -3.20 15.50
CA SER A 521 12.90 -2.41 14.97
C SER A 521 14.05 -3.27 14.47
N GLU A 522 14.48 -4.28 15.24
CA GLU A 522 15.56 -5.19 14.84
C GLU A 522 15.24 -5.91 13.54
N PHE A 523 14.00 -6.38 13.38
CA PHE A 523 13.57 -6.99 12.11
C PHE A 523 13.67 -5.99 10.94
N PHE A 524 13.18 -4.76 11.09
CA PHE A 524 13.26 -3.76 10.01
C PHE A 524 14.71 -3.40 9.65
N VAL A 525 15.61 -3.34 10.63
CA VAL A 525 17.05 -3.14 10.37
C VAL A 525 17.63 -4.30 9.57
N LEU A 526 17.38 -5.55 9.97
CA LEU A 526 17.84 -6.74 9.21
C LEU A 526 17.26 -6.78 7.79
N ALA A 527 16.00 -6.39 7.63
CA ALA A 527 15.35 -6.30 6.33
C ALA A 527 15.99 -5.21 5.45
N GLN A 528 16.30 -4.05 6.00
CA GLN A 528 17.04 -2.99 5.30
C GLN A 528 18.43 -3.45 4.86
N GLU A 529 19.20 -4.08 5.74
CA GLU A 529 20.53 -4.63 5.42
C GLU A 529 20.48 -5.65 4.28
N THR A 530 19.48 -6.54 4.31
CA THR A 530 19.27 -7.53 3.26
C THR A 530 18.88 -6.87 1.94
N CYS A 531 17.97 -5.89 1.95
CA CYS A 531 17.57 -5.15 0.75
C CYS A 531 18.71 -4.32 0.15
N VAL A 532 19.59 -3.74 0.98
CA VAL A 532 20.80 -3.05 0.50
C VAL A 532 21.74 -4.03 -0.21
N THR A 533 21.93 -5.22 0.37
CA THR A 533 22.70 -6.33 -0.24
C THR A 533 22.10 -6.77 -1.58
N LEU A 534 20.77 -6.88 -1.68
CA LEU A 534 20.08 -7.20 -2.94
C LEU A 534 20.26 -6.12 -4.02
N LYS A 535 20.48 -4.86 -3.64
CA LYS A 535 20.79 -3.75 -4.56
C LYS A 535 22.27 -3.67 -4.94
N GLY A 536 23.07 -4.70 -4.62
CA GLY A 536 24.50 -4.77 -4.98
C GLY A 536 25.40 -3.87 -4.14
N MET A 537 24.92 -3.42 -2.97
CA MET A 537 25.65 -2.58 -2.02
C MET A 537 25.76 -3.29 -0.66
N GLY A 538 26.77 -3.00 0.15
CA GLY A 538 26.86 -3.55 1.52
C GLY A 538 27.54 -4.91 1.61
N SER A 539 26.99 -5.84 2.41
CA SER A 539 27.58 -7.15 2.69
C SER A 539 27.55 -8.09 1.47
N ASN A 540 28.42 -9.11 1.46
CA ASN A 540 28.41 -10.17 0.43
C ASN A 540 27.48 -11.35 0.78
N MET A 541 26.98 -11.42 2.01
CA MET A 541 26.21 -12.56 2.50
C MET A 541 24.76 -12.15 2.75
N LEU A 542 23.82 -12.87 2.13
CA LEU A 542 22.41 -12.72 2.39
C LEU A 542 22.01 -13.41 3.69
N LEU A 543 21.08 -12.78 4.42
CA LEU A 543 20.51 -13.37 5.61
C LEU A 543 19.52 -14.48 5.25
N THR A 544 19.57 -15.59 5.98
CA THR A 544 18.57 -16.67 5.85
C THR A 544 17.27 -16.31 6.55
N ASP A 545 16.18 -17.01 6.22
CA ASP A 545 14.86 -16.81 6.84
C ASP A 545 14.92 -16.99 8.37
N ASP A 546 15.72 -17.94 8.84
CA ASP A 546 15.96 -18.13 10.27
C ASP A 546 16.66 -16.95 10.95
N GLN A 547 17.57 -16.27 10.24
CA GLN A 547 18.24 -15.07 10.75
C GLN A 547 17.28 -13.87 10.77
N LEU A 548 16.45 -13.72 9.72
CA LEU A 548 15.42 -12.68 9.64
C LEU A 548 14.32 -12.88 10.69
N ALA A 549 13.95 -14.13 11.00
CA ALA A 549 12.94 -14.48 11.99
C ALA A 549 13.47 -14.53 13.43
N LYS A 550 14.79 -14.42 13.62
CA LYS A 550 15.42 -14.50 14.95
C LYS A 550 14.80 -13.55 15.99
N PRO A 551 14.52 -12.26 15.70
CA PRO A 551 13.92 -11.36 16.69
C PRO A 551 12.53 -11.82 17.16
N VAL A 552 11.72 -12.40 16.26
CA VAL A 552 10.38 -12.92 16.56
C VAL A 552 10.48 -14.23 17.34
N LYS A 553 11.36 -15.16 16.92
CA LYS A 553 11.61 -16.41 17.65
C LYS A 553 12.12 -16.14 19.07
N GLN A 554 12.98 -15.13 19.24
CA GLN A 554 13.46 -14.68 20.55
C GLN A 554 12.33 -14.16 21.42
N PHE A 555 11.48 -13.28 20.88
CA PHE A 555 10.29 -12.79 21.59
C PHE A 555 9.41 -13.95 22.06
N ILE A 556 9.11 -14.91 21.18
CA ILE A 556 8.27 -16.08 21.50
C ILE A 556 8.89 -16.93 22.60
N ALA A 557 10.19 -17.25 22.50
CA ALA A 557 10.90 -18.04 23.50
C ALA A 557 10.84 -17.36 24.89
N GLU A 558 11.14 -16.07 24.94
CA GLU A 558 11.09 -15.29 26.18
C GLU A 558 9.67 -15.17 26.73
N PHE A 559 8.66 -15.05 25.85
CA PHE A 559 7.24 -14.97 26.22
C PHE A 559 6.76 -16.26 26.86
N ILE A 560 7.08 -17.41 26.28
CA ILE A 560 6.73 -18.72 26.85
C ILE A 560 7.36 -18.85 28.24
N SER A 561 8.68 -18.62 28.34
CA SER A 561 9.43 -18.78 29.59
C SER A 561 8.97 -17.87 30.73
N ARG A 562 8.39 -16.70 30.44
CA ARG A 562 8.02 -15.71 31.46
C ARG A 562 6.51 -15.54 31.68
N ASN A 563 5.64 -16.04 30.79
CA ASN A 563 4.19 -15.83 30.90
C ASN A 563 3.31 -17.09 30.90
N ILE A 564 3.78 -18.26 30.41
CA ILE A 564 2.87 -19.41 30.18
C ILE A 564 3.29 -20.70 30.88
N LEU A 565 4.60 -20.99 31.00
CA LEU A 565 5.07 -22.27 31.54
C LEU A 565 4.39 -22.62 32.87
N GLY A 566 4.14 -23.89 33.14
CA GLY A 566 3.52 -24.40 34.36
C GLY A 566 2.00 -24.23 34.44
N ILE A 567 1.39 -23.31 33.68
CA ILE A 567 -0.05 -23.02 33.80
C ILE A 567 -0.92 -24.17 33.27
N ILE A 568 -0.59 -24.73 32.09
CA ILE A 568 -1.36 -25.86 31.54
C ILE A 568 -1.21 -27.09 32.45
N PRO A 569 0.00 -27.51 32.84
CA PRO A 569 0.16 -28.66 33.73
C PRO A 569 -0.54 -28.54 35.07
N GLU A 570 -0.51 -27.35 35.68
CA GLU A 570 -1.21 -27.06 36.92
C GLU A 570 -2.72 -27.27 36.75
N ASN A 571 -3.31 -26.67 35.71
CA ASN A 571 -4.74 -26.78 35.45
C ASN A 571 -5.19 -28.18 35.05
N ILE A 572 -4.38 -28.93 34.27
CA ILE A 572 -4.69 -30.33 33.95
C ILE A 572 -4.73 -31.16 35.24
N THR A 573 -3.81 -30.93 36.18
CA THR A 573 -3.80 -31.63 37.47
C THR A 573 -5.09 -31.35 38.25
N TYR A 574 -5.53 -30.10 38.30
CA TYR A 574 -6.81 -29.75 38.94
C TYR A 574 -8.01 -30.36 38.23
N ALA A 575 -7.99 -30.42 36.89
CA ALA A 575 -9.06 -31.07 36.13
C ALA A 575 -9.16 -32.56 36.48
N VAL A 576 -8.04 -33.26 36.61
CA VAL A 576 -7.99 -34.66 37.07
C VAL A 576 -8.57 -34.77 38.49
N CYS A 577 -8.21 -33.87 39.40
CA CYS A 577 -8.78 -33.87 40.75
C CYS A 577 -10.31 -33.67 40.72
N PHE A 578 -10.83 -32.68 40.04
CA PHE A 578 -12.29 -32.48 39.96
C PHE A 578 -13.03 -33.69 39.37
N LEU A 579 -12.46 -34.36 38.36
CA LEU A 579 -13.02 -35.59 37.80
C LEU A 579 -13.05 -36.73 38.82
N LEU A 580 -11.94 -36.97 39.54
CA LEU A 580 -11.86 -38.01 40.56
C LEU A 580 -12.80 -37.72 41.76
N GLN A 581 -12.97 -36.45 42.13
CA GLN A 581 -13.85 -36.05 43.23
C GLN A 581 -15.31 -36.29 42.86
N LYS A 582 -15.69 -35.94 41.63
CA LYS A 582 -17.03 -36.17 41.11
C LYS A 582 -17.39 -37.67 41.05
N LEU A 583 -16.41 -38.52 40.80
CA LEU A 583 -16.59 -39.97 40.77
C LEU A 583 -16.80 -40.58 42.16
N GLY A 584 -16.62 -39.82 43.25
CA GLY A 584 -16.91 -40.25 44.62
C GLY A 584 -15.69 -40.30 45.55
N LEU A 585 -14.49 -39.92 45.09
CA LEU A 585 -13.29 -39.92 45.92
C LEU A 585 -13.15 -38.62 46.71
N ASP A 586 -13.00 -38.69 48.04
CA ASP A 586 -12.61 -37.51 48.83
C ASP A 586 -11.10 -37.24 48.70
N ILE A 587 -10.74 -36.47 47.67
CA ILE A 587 -9.35 -36.14 47.34
C ILE A 587 -8.66 -35.37 48.46
N THR A 588 -9.39 -34.48 49.14
CA THR A 588 -8.81 -33.62 50.17
C THR A 588 -8.33 -34.47 51.34
N HIS A 589 -9.19 -35.41 51.77
CA HIS A 589 -8.87 -36.35 52.83
C HIS A 589 -7.73 -37.31 52.43
N GLU A 590 -7.77 -37.82 51.20
CA GLU A 590 -6.77 -38.75 50.68
C GLU A 590 -5.36 -38.15 50.56
N ILE A 591 -5.27 -36.89 50.14
CA ILE A 591 -4.01 -36.15 50.10
C ILE A 591 -3.48 -35.92 51.52
N GLU A 592 -4.34 -35.53 52.47
CA GLU A 592 -3.93 -35.28 53.86
C GLU A 592 -3.48 -36.54 54.58
N GLN A 593 -4.10 -37.70 54.31
CA GLN A 593 -3.66 -38.99 54.86
C GLN A 593 -2.30 -39.45 54.32
N LYS A 594 -1.98 -39.18 53.04
CA LYS A 594 -0.71 -39.59 52.44
C LYS A 594 0.46 -38.63 52.71
N ASP A 595 0.20 -37.44 53.26
CA ASP A 595 1.20 -36.40 53.54
C ASP A 595 2.06 -36.65 54.81
N ILE A 596 2.36 -37.91 55.13
CA ILE A 596 3.09 -38.30 56.35
C ILE A 596 4.61 -38.49 56.09
N GLY A 597 5.07 -38.37 54.83
CA GLY A 597 6.46 -38.61 54.41
C GLY A 597 7.40 -37.39 54.45
N ALA A 598 8.71 -37.63 54.56
CA ALA A 598 9.76 -36.61 54.67
C ALA A 598 9.87 -35.62 53.49
N GLU A 599 9.34 -35.97 52.31
CA GLU A 599 9.33 -35.10 51.11
C GLU A 599 8.01 -34.31 50.93
N SER A 600 6.95 -34.60 51.70
CA SER A 600 5.61 -33.97 51.59
C SER A 600 5.05 -33.90 50.16
N LYS A 601 5.36 -34.87 49.30
CA LYS A 601 4.87 -34.96 47.91
C LYS A 601 3.93 -36.15 47.78
N VAL A 602 2.72 -35.92 47.27
CA VAL A 602 1.75 -36.97 46.98
C VAL A 602 1.73 -37.19 45.46
N PRO A 603 2.10 -38.38 44.94
CA PRO A 603 2.09 -38.63 43.50
C PRO A 603 0.66 -38.65 42.94
N LEU A 604 0.45 -37.99 41.79
CA LEU A 604 -0.87 -38.00 41.13
C LEU A 604 -1.28 -39.42 40.68
N ASP A 605 -0.33 -40.23 40.20
CA ASP A 605 -0.54 -41.63 39.81
C ASP A 605 -1.06 -42.50 40.98
N ASP A 606 -0.59 -42.20 42.20
CA ASP A 606 -0.97 -42.89 43.42
C ASP A 606 -2.43 -42.62 43.83
N LEU A 607 -2.93 -41.42 43.55
CA LEU A 607 -4.33 -41.07 43.75
C LEU A 607 -5.22 -41.71 42.70
N TYR A 608 -4.79 -41.71 41.45
CA TYR A 608 -5.50 -42.35 40.36
C TYR A 608 -5.63 -43.87 40.57
N THR A 609 -4.54 -44.55 40.96
CA THR A 609 -4.55 -46.00 41.28
C THR A 609 -5.40 -46.33 42.50
N LYS A 610 -5.46 -45.45 43.51
CA LYS A 610 -6.37 -45.63 44.64
C LYS A 610 -7.83 -45.44 44.22
N ALA A 611 -8.12 -44.43 43.39
CA ALA A 611 -9.45 -44.21 42.81
C ALA A 611 -9.92 -45.42 41.99
N TRP A 612 -9.04 -46.00 41.16
CA TRP A 612 -9.33 -47.24 40.43
C TRP A 612 -9.88 -48.34 41.35
N ASN A 613 -9.18 -48.59 42.46
CA ASN A 613 -9.52 -49.66 43.40
C ASN A 613 -10.81 -49.39 44.18
N VAL A 614 -11.09 -48.13 44.54
CA VAL A 614 -12.32 -47.74 45.27
C VAL A 614 -13.53 -47.80 44.35
N LEU A 615 -13.45 -47.18 43.17
CA LEU A 615 -14.57 -47.09 42.21
C LEU A 615 -15.00 -48.46 41.67
N LEU A 616 -14.06 -49.39 41.47
CA LEU A 616 -14.37 -50.78 41.11
C LEU A 616 -15.04 -51.56 42.25
N LYS A 617 -14.62 -51.32 43.50
CA LYS A 617 -15.23 -51.96 44.68
C LYS A 617 -16.64 -51.44 44.97
N GLU A 618 -16.86 -50.14 44.77
CA GLU A 618 -18.16 -49.48 44.93
C GLU A 618 -19.12 -49.73 43.76
N GLY A 619 -18.64 -50.32 42.66
CA GLY A 619 -19.46 -50.72 41.52
C GLY A 619 -19.92 -49.56 40.64
N VAL A 620 -19.22 -48.41 40.66
CA VAL A 620 -19.54 -47.23 39.83
C VAL A 620 -19.51 -47.56 38.33
N PHE A 621 -18.60 -48.47 37.93
CA PHE A 621 -18.54 -49.09 36.61
C PHE A 621 -17.97 -50.51 36.70
N SER A 622 -18.24 -51.34 35.69
CA SER A 622 -17.63 -52.68 35.60
C SER A 622 -16.32 -52.65 34.82
N GLN A 623 -15.45 -53.63 35.05
CA GLN A 623 -14.18 -53.76 34.33
C GLN A 623 -14.37 -53.88 32.80
N ASN A 624 -15.50 -54.47 32.35
CA ASN A 624 -15.83 -54.59 30.93
C ASN A 624 -16.24 -53.24 30.31
N VAL A 625 -17.03 -52.43 31.01
CA VAL A 625 -17.43 -51.08 30.54
C VAL A 625 -16.20 -50.18 30.48
N LEU A 626 -15.29 -50.32 31.44
CA LEU A 626 -14.05 -49.55 31.51
C LEU A 626 -13.06 -49.92 30.38
N SER A 627 -12.90 -51.20 30.08
CA SER A 627 -12.06 -51.65 28.95
C SER A 627 -12.63 -51.21 27.60
N GLN A 628 -13.96 -51.24 27.44
CA GLN A 628 -14.62 -50.68 26.27
C GLN A 628 -14.37 -49.17 26.15
N ALA A 629 -14.56 -48.38 27.22
CA ALA A 629 -14.29 -46.95 27.23
C ALA A 629 -12.84 -46.63 26.84
N SER A 630 -11.87 -47.36 27.41
CA SER A 630 -10.45 -47.22 27.08
C SER A 630 -10.14 -47.54 25.61
N SER A 631 -10.78 -48.57 25.03
CA SER A 631 -10.60 -48.89 23.61
C SER A 631 -11.17 -47.80 22.69
N LEU A 632 -12.32 -47.22 23.05
CA LEU A 632 -12.97 -46.16 22.26
C LEU A 632 -12.19 -44.85 22.35
N GLU A 633 -11.67 -44.50 23.53
CA GLU A 633 -10.80 -43.34 23.71
C GLU A 633 -9.50 -43.51 22.92
N SER A 634 -8.84 -44.67 23.00
CA SER A 634 -7.61 -44.93 22.25
C SER A 634 -7.83 -44.85 20.74
N ASN A 635 -8.95 -45.38 20.25
CA ASN A 635 -9.34 -45.24 18.84
C ASN A 635 -9.58 -43.77 18.45
N LEU A 636 -10.23 -42.98 19.31
CA LEU A 636 -10.48 -41.55 19.08
C LEU A 636 -9.18 -40.75 19.03
N LYS A 637 -8.26 -41.01 19.97
CA LYS A 637 -6.93 -40.42 20.04
C LYS A 637 -6.09 -40.72 18.80
N LEU A 638 -6.01 -41.99 18.39
CA LEU A 638 -5.29 -42.38 17.17
C LEU A 638 -5.91 -41.76 15.91
N ALA A 639 -7.25 -41.69 15.84
CA ALA A 639 -7.93 -41.05 14.72
C ALA A 639 -7.65 -39.53 14.66
N TRP A 640 -7.58 -38.87 15.82
CA TRP A 640 -7.24 -37.45 15.90
C TRP A 640 -5.77 -37.19 15.53
N GLU A 641 -4.82 -37.99 16.02
CA GLU A 641 -3.40 -37.85 15.67
C GLU A 641 -3.17 -38.00 14.16
N LYS A 642 -3.81 -39.00 13.53
CA LYS A 642 -3.80 -39.16 12.05
C LYS A 642 -4.43 -37.99 11.30
N LEU A 643 -5.41 -37.31 11.90
CA LEU A 643 -6.03 -36.12 11.31
C LEU A 643 -5.11 -34.88 11.37
N GLN A 644 -4.21 -34.79 12.36
CA GLN A 644 -3.31 -33.65 12.53
C GLN A 644 -2.05 -33.74 11.65
N GLU A 645 -1.56 -34.94 11.36
CA GLU A 645 -0.36 -35.17 10.53
C GLU A 645 -0.40 -34.44 9.17
N PRO A 646 -1.44 -34.57 8.32
CA PRO A 646 -1.50 -33.84 7.05
C PRO A 646 -1.59 -32.32 7.27
N LYS A 647 -2.28 -31.84 8.32
CA LYS A 647 -2.39 -30.41 8.61
C LYS A 647 -1.03 -29.79 8.96
N LYS A 648 -0.21 -30.50 9.74
CA LYS A 648 1.15 -30.08 10.07
C LYS A 648 2.02 -29.95 8.82
N ILE A 649 1.93 -30.92 7.90
CA ILE A 649 2.66 -30.88 6.63
C ILE A 649 2.15 -29.75 5.73
N GLU A 650 0.83 -29.54 5.63
CA GLU A 650 0.22 -28.43 4.87
C GLU A 650 0.66 -27.06 5.37
N GLN A 651 0.73 -26.88 6.69
CA GLN A 651 1.23 -25.65 7.31
C GLN A 651 2.70 -25.41 6.97
N LYS A 652 3.56 -26.44 7.14
CA LYS A 652 4.99 -26.36 6.79
C LYS A 652 5.19 -26.10 5.30
N LEU A 653 4.38 -26.73 4.45
CA LEU A 653 4.38 -26.52 3.00
C LEU A 653 4.04 -25.06 2.67
N THR A 654 3.03 -24.48 3.32
CA THR A 654 2.62 -23.08 3.12
C THR A 654 3.75 -22.11 3.48
N LEU A 655 4.44 -22.35 4.61
CA LEU A 655 5.62 -21.57 5.02
C LEU A 655 6.72 -21.63 3.94
N MET A 656 7.11 -22.84 3.54
CA MET A 656 8.17 -23.06 2.56
C MET A 656 7.83 -22.51 1.18
N GLN A 657 6.55 -22.60 0.77
CA GLN A 657 6.06 -22.02 -0.48
C GLN A 657 6.16 -20.48 -0.45
N SER A 658 5.80 -19.83 0.65
CA SER A 658 5.95 -18.37 0.77
C SER A 658 7.42 -17.94 0.66
N SER A 659 8.33 -18.62 1.38
CA SER A 659 9.78 -18.39 1.26
C SER A 659 10.29 -18.62 -0.17
N THR A 660 9.83 -19.69 -0.83
CA THR A 660 10.19 -20.00 -2.22
C THR A 660 9.72 -18.91 -3.20
N MET A 661 8.48 -18.43 -3.06
CA MET A 661 7.94 -17.36 -3.88
C MET A 661 8.72 -16.05 -3.69
N ARG A 662 9.02 -15.69 -2.43
CA ARG A 662 9.82 -14.51 -2.11
C ARG A 662 11.23 -14.60 -2.71
N LEU A 663 11.95 -15.70 -2.48
CA LEU A 663 13.30 -15.91 -3.01
C LEU A 663 13.33 -15.90 -4.54
N ARG A 664 12.35 -16.55 -5.20
CA ARG A 664 12.20 -16.51 -6.66
C ARG A 664 12.02 -15.06 -7.16
N SER A 665 11.18 -14.29 -6.48
CA SER A 665 10.91 -12.90 -6.84
C SER A 665 12.15 -12.03 -6.67
N GLN A 666 12.86 -12.16 -5.54
CA GLN A 666 14.10 -11.43 -5.26
C GLN A 666 15.21 -11.79 -6.25
N LEU A 667 15.37 -13.07 -6.58
CA LEU A 667 16.28 -13.55 -7.62
C LEU A 667 15.92 -12.96 -8.98
N ALA A 668 14.62 -12.90 -9.33
CA ALA A 668 14.17 -12.31 -10.59
C ALA A 668 14.51 -10.83 -10.70
N VAL A 669 14.21 -10.04 -9.66
CA VAL A 669 14.52 -8.60 -9.62
C VAL A 669 16.02 -8.36 -9.67
N HIS A 670 16.81 -9.12 -8.89
CA HIS A 670 18.27 -8.99 -8.88
C HIS A 670 18.88 -9.30 -10.25
N ASN A 671 18.41 -10.36 -10.92
CA ASN A 671 18.83 -10.71 -12.28
C ASN A 671 18.48 -9.61 -13.29
N VAL A 672 17.28 -9.02 -13.20
CA VAL A 672 16.87 -7.93 -14.11
C VAL A 672 17.71 -6.66 -13.87
N MET A 673 17.98 -6.31 -12.61
CA MET A 673 18.78 -5.12 -12.28
C MET A 673 20.23 -5.20 -12.76
N PHE A 674 20.83 -6.40 -12.69
CA PHE A 674 22.26 -6.60 -12.99
C PHE A 674 22.51 -7.53 -14.18
N ASP A 675 21.57 -7.55 -15.12
CA ASP A 675 21.54 -8.48 -16.25
C ASP A 675 22.85 -8.48 -17.07
N GLU A 676 23.43 -7.31 -17.33
CA GLU A 676 24.69 -7.19 -18.08
C GLU A 676 25.88 -7.81 -17.33
N ILE A 677 25.95 -7.64 -16.00
CA ILE A 677 27.03 -8.19 -15.18
C ILE A 677 26.92 -9.72 -15.08
N LEU A 678 25.70 -10.21 -14.90
CA LEU A 678 25.42 -11.63 -14.69
C LEU A 678 25.59 -12.43 -15.99
N THR A 679 25.15 -11.90 -17.13
CA THR A 679 25.36 -12.54 -18.44
C THR A 679 26.84 -12.72 -18.80
N LEU A 680 27.70 -11.75 -18.45
CA LEU A 680 29.16 -11.87 -18.61
C LEU A 680 29.77 -13.03 -17.79
N ARG A 681 29.04 -13.56 -16.81
CA ARG A 681 29.43 -14.70 -15.97
C ARG A 681 28.59 -15.95 -16.21
N ASN A 682 27.97 -16.07 -17.38
CA ASN A 682 27.15 -17.21 -17.81
C ASN A 682 25.88 -17.46 -16.98
N PHE A 683 25.35 -16.46 -16.27
CA PHE A 683 24.01 -16.54 -15.71
C PHE A 683 22.95 -16.41 -16.80
N ALA A 684 21.85 -17.16 -16.66
CA ALA A 684 20.72 -17.06 -17.56
C ALA A 684 20.00 -15.72 -17.37
N SER A 685 19.95 -14.92 -18.43
CA SER A 685 19.25 -13.64 -18.42
C SER A 685 17.73 -13.85 -18.43
N ILE A 686 17.08 -13.47 -17.32
CA ILE A 686 15.62 -13.45 -17.23
C ILE A 686 15.04 -12.40 -18.17
N ARG A 687 15.70 -11.24 -18.30
CA ARG A 687 15.26 -10.16 -19.19
C ARG A 687 15.38 -10.53 -20.67
N ALA A 688 16.47 -11.16 -21.10
CA ALA A 688 16.62 -11.61 -22.48
C ALA A 688 15.63 -12.71 -22.83
N LYS A 689 15.42 -13.68 -21.93
CA LYS A 689 14.37 -14.69 -22.08
C LYS A 689 13.01 -14.03 -22.26
N PHE A 690 12.69 -13.07 -21.39
CA PHE A 690 11.45 -12.31 -21.46
C PHE A 690 11.25 -11.57 -22.80
N ILE A 691 12.30 -10.92 -23.31
CA ILE A 691 12.26 -10.26 -24.63
C ILE A 691 11.97 -11.26 -25.74
N VAL A 692 12.61 -12.44 -25.72
CA VAL A 692 12.39 -13.50 -26.72
C VAL A 692 10.96 -14.05 -26.62
N ASP A 693 10.48 -14.32 -25.41
CA ASP A 693 9.13 -14.83 -25.17
C ASP A 693 8.05 -13.84 -25.65
N ILE A 694 8.23 -12.53 -25.38
CA ILE A 694 7.36 -11.50 -25.94
C ILE A 694 7.41 -11.51 -27.46
N GLN A 695 8.61 -11.46 -28.06
CA GLN A 695 8.75 -11.36 -29.51
C GLN A 695 8.06 -12.53 -30.22
N ALA A 696 8.19 -13.74 -29.67
CA ALA A 696 7.53 -14.93 -30.19
C ALA A 696 5.99 -14.83 -30.09
N GLU A 697 5.45 -14.49 -28.92
CA GLU A 697 4.00 -14.44 -28.71
C GLU A 697 3.35 -13.25 -29.42
N VAL A 698 4.01 -12.09 -29.50
CA VAL A 698 3.56 -10.93 -30.29
C VAL A 698 3.55 -11.24 -31.78
N ALA A 699 4.57 -11.91 -32.31
CA ALA A 699 4.60 -12.34 -33.71
C ALA A 699 3.48 -13.33 -34.02
N SER A 700 3.22 -14.28 -33.11
CA SER A 700 2.11 -15.23 -33.22
C SER A 700 0.76 -14.52 -33.21
N LEU A 701 0.54 -13.62 -32.24
CA LEU A 701 -0.70 -12.85 -32.12
C LEU A 701 -0.93 -11.97 -33.36
N GLN A 702 0.12 -11.31 -33.86
CA GLN A 702 0.02 -10.46 -35.05
C GLN A 702 -0.30 -11.28 -36.31
N ALA A 703 0.23 -12.50 -36.45
CA ALA A 703 -0.08 -13.37 -37.56
C ALA A 703 -1.55 -13.82 -37.53
N VAL A 704 -2.04 -14.28 -36.38
CA VAL A 704 -3.45 -14.68 -36.19
C VAL A 704 -4.40 -13.50 -36.39
N TYR A 705 -4.04 -12.32 -35.87
CA TYR A 705 -4.82 -11.09 -36.04
C TYR A 705 -4.99 -10.72 -37.52
N ARG A 706 -3.93 -10.80 -38.33
CA ARG A 706 -4.00 -10.55 -39.79
C ARG A 706 -4.87 -11.58 -40.50
N GLN A 707 -4.67 -12.87 -40.21
CA GLN A 707 -5.47 -13.95 -40.80
C GLN A 707 -6.96 -13.82 -40.45
N LEU A 708 -7.29 -13.41 -39.23
CA LEU A 708 -8.67 -13.18 -38.82
C LEU A 708 -9.31 -12.02 -39.59
N ILE A 709 -8.60 -10.91 -39.82
CA ILE A 709 -9.11 -9.81 -40.64
C ILE A 709 -9.42 -10.29 -42.05
N GLU A 710 -8.50 -11.04 -42.68
CA GLU A 710 -8.72 -11.61 -44.01
C GLU A 710 -9.93 -12.56 -44.03
N ALA A 711 -10.05 -13.46 -43.05
CA ALA A 711 -11.18 -14.39 -42.94
C ALA A 711 -12.52 -13.65 -42.74
N LEU A 712 -12.54 -12.57 -41.96
CA LEU A 712 -13.73 -11.75 -41.78
C LEU A 712 -14.14 -11.01 -43.04
N THR A 713 -13.20 -10.51 -43.84
CA THR A 713 -13.55 -9.92 -45.15
C THR A 713 -14.19 -10.94 -46.09
N LYS A 714 -13.72 -12.19 -46.07
CA LYS A 714 -14.33 -13.30 -46.83
C LYS A 714 -15.72 -13.61 -46.30
N GLN A 715 -15.89 -13.72 -44.98
CA GLN A 715 -17.17 -14.02 -44.33
C GLN A 715 -18.21 -12.93 -44.60
N GLN A 716 -17.81 -11.65 -44.57
CA GLN A 716 -18.68 -10.52 -44.88
C GLN A 716 -19.25 -10.62 -46.31
N SER A 717 -18.45 -11.04 -47.28
CA SER A 717 -18.92 -11.27 -48.65
C SER A 717 -19.95 -12.41 -48.76
N LEU A 718 -19.85 -13.43 -47.90
CA LEU A 718 -20.81 -14.54 -47.82
C LEU A 718 -22.10 -14.13 -47.10
N ILE A 719 -21.98 -13.33 -46.04
CA ILE A 719 -23.11 -12.72 -45.32
C ILE A 719 -23.93 -11.85 -46.29
N GLU A 720 -23.29 -11.00 -47.09
CA GLU A 720 -23.98 -10.18 -48.10
C GLU A 720 -24.71 -11.02 -49.15
N LYS A 721 -24.10 -12.12 -49.63
CA LYS A 721 -24.76 -13.05 -50.55
C LYS A 721 -25.98 -13.73 -49.92
N ALA A 722 -25.89 -14.13 -48.65
CA ALA A 722 -27.01 -14.71 -47.91
C ALA A 722 -28.14 -13.69 -47.71
N TYR A 723 -27.81 -12.45 -47.34
CA TYR A 723 -28.79 -11.36 -47.19
C TYR A 723 -29.52 -11.02 -48.47
N GLN A 724 -28.82 -10.91 -49.60
CA GLN A 724 -29.45 -10.64 -50.88
C GLN A 724 -30.51 -11.70 -51.22
N ARG A 725 -30.24 -12.96 -50.89
CA ARG A 725 -31.18 -14.07 -51.13
C ARG A 725 -32.35 -14.08 -50.16
N LEU A 726 -32.10 -13.83 -48.88
CA LEU A 726 -33.14 -13.68 -47.87
C LEU A 726 -34.08 -12.51 -48.22
N ASN A 727 -33.54 -11.38 -48.65
CA ASN A 727 -34.33 -10.20 -49.06
C ASN A 727 -35.19 -10.46 -50.30
N TRP A 728 -34.70 -11.22 -51.28
CA TRP A 728 -35.52 -11.63 -52.43
C TRP A 728 -36.66 -12.56 -52.03
N ALA A 729 -36.43 -13.48 -51.08
CA ALA A 729 -37.44 -14.43 -50.61
C ALA A 729 -38.43 -13.83 -49.61
N LYS A 730 -38.06 -12.78 -48.87
CA LYS A 730 -38.89 -12.05 -47.90
C LYS A 730 -40.18 -11.49 -48.52
N GLY A 731 -40.16 -11.14 -49.81
CA GLY A 731 -41.35 -10.70 -50.54
C GLY A 731 -42.33 -11.83 -50.92
N ALA A 732 -41.88 -13.09 -50.90
CA ALA A 732 -42.66 -14.24 -51.32
C ALA A 732 -43.08 -15.17 -50.15
N ASN A 733 -42.37 -15.16 -49.03
CA ASN A 733 -42.66 -15.99 -47.86
C ASN A 733 -42.48 -15.19 -46.53
N PRO A 734 -43.57 -14.97 -45.77
CA PRO A 734 -43.53 -14.27 -44.48
C PRO A 734 -42.60 -14.91 -43.44
N ASN A 735 -42.47 -16.25 -43.43
CA ASN A 735 -41.62 -16.99 -42.47
C ASN A 735 -40.12 -16.71 -42.67
N VAL A 736 -39.71 -16.26 -43.86
CA VAL A 736 -38.32 -15.84 -44.15
C VAL A 736 -38.00 -14.50 -43.48
N GLY A 737 -39.02 -13.69 -43.15
CA GLY A 737 -38.86 -12.43 -42.43
C GLY A 737 -38.29 -12.63 -41.02
N GLU A 738 -38.76 -13.64 -40.30
CA GLU A 738 -38.28 -13.99 -38.95
C GLU A 738 -36.85 -14.56 -39.00
N ILE A 739 -36.58 -15.46 -39.94
CA ILE A 739 -35.23 -16.04 -40.16
C ILE A 739 -34.23 -14.94 -40.53
N SER A 740 -34.63 -13.99 -41.38
CA SER A 740 -33.78 -12.86 -41.76
C SER A 740 -33.45 -11.95 -40.57
N ALA A 741 -34.43 -11.69 -39.68
CA ALA A 741 -34.20 -10.87 -38.49
C ALA A 741 -33.34 -11.59 -37.45
N ALA A 742 -33.53 -12.89 -37.27
CA ALA A 742 -32.70 -13.73 -36.39
C ALA A 742 -31.25 -13.82 -36.90
N PHE A 743 -31.06 -14.01 -38.21
CA PHE A 743 -29.74 -13.99 -38.85
C PHE A 743 -29.04 -12.64 -38.67
N GLU A 744 -29.77 -11.53 -38.81
CA GLU A 744 -29.22 -10.18 -38.63
C GLU A 744 -28.79 -9.88 -37.21
N ALA A 745 -29.62 -10.24 -36.22
CA ALA A 745 -29.26 -10.13 -34.83
C ALA A 745 -28.03 -10.99 -34.47
N ALA A 746 -27.96 -12.23 -35.00
CA ALA A 746 -26.83 -13.13 -34.76
C ALA A 746 -25.51 -12.61 -35.38
N VAL A 747 -25.56 -12.09 -36.61
CA VAL A 747 -24.41 -11.46 -37.29
C VAL A 747 -23.95 -10.21 -36.51
N GLN A 748 -24.88 -9.36 -36.07
CA GLN A 748 -24.54 -8.15 -35.33
C GLN A 748 -23.90 -8.47 -33.97
N ALA A 749 -24.44 -9.45 -33.24
CA ALA A 749 -23.88 -9.90 -31.98
C ALA A 749 -22.46 -10.47 -32.17
N ARG A 750 -22.27 -11.32 -33.19
CA ARG A 750 -20.96 -11.94 -33.49
C ARG A 750 -19.92 -10.90 -33.93
N ASN A 751 -20.30 -9.95 -34.78
CA ASN A 751 -19.40 -8.86 -35.19
C ASN A 751 -19.01 -7.95 -34.03
N SER A 752 -19.94 -7.68 -33.11
CA SER A 752 -19.66 -6.88 -31.91
C SER A 752 -18.67 -7.57 -30.97
N GLN A 753 -18.82 -8.89 -30.78
CA GLN A 753 -17.88 -9.71 -30.01
C GLN A 753 -16.49 -9.75 -30.67
N LEU A 754 -16.41 -9.99 -31.97
CA LEU A 754 -15.12 -10.05 -32.67
C LEU A 754 -14.42 -8.68 -32.72
N ALA A 755 -15.18 -7.59 -32.84
CA ALA A 755 -14.64 -6.24 -32.79
C ALA A 755 -14.03 -5.90 -31.42
N SER A 756 -14.61 -6.39 -30.31
CA SER A 756 -14.02 -6.20 -28.99
C SER A 756 -12.74 -7.02 -28.83
N GLU A 757 -12.72 -8.28 -29.25
CA GLU A 757 -11.52 -9.14 -29.25
C GLU A 757 -10.38 -8.52 -30.08
N GLN A 758 -10.69 -8.01 -31.28
CA GLN A 758 -9.72 -7.32 -32.14
C GLN A 758 -9.19 -6.02 -31.53
N LYS A 759 -10.05 -5.22 -30.89
CA LYS A 759 -9.65 -4.00 -30.20
C LYS A 759 -8.65 -4.31 -29.09
N ILE A 760 -8.92 -5.35 -28.28
CA ILE A 760 -8.02 -5.78 -27.21
C ILE A 760 -6.70 -6.28 -27.79
N ALA A 761 -6.72 -7.13 -28.82
CA ALA A 761 -5.51 -7.61 -29.48
C ALA A 761 -4.65 -6.45 -30.01
N ASN A 762 -5.26 -5.45 -30.66
CA ASN A 762 -4.54 -4.29 -31.19
C ASN A 762 -3.91 -3.43 -30.07
N ASN A 763 -4.63 -3.23 -28.95
CA ASN A 763 -4.10 -2.52 -27.79
C ASN A 763 -2.91 -3.27 -27.15
N ILE A 764 -2.97 -4.59 -27.10
CA ILE A 764 -1.88 -5.43 -26.60
C ILE A 764 -0.66 -5.31 -27.53
N LEU A 765 -0.85 -5.43 -28.84
CA LEU A 765 0.25 -5.30 -29.82
C LEU A 765 0.94 -3.93 -29.74
N SER A 766 0.18 -2.83 -29.59
CA SER A 766 0.75 -1.48 -29.45
C SER A 766 1.47 -1.29 -28.11
N SER A 767 0.92 -1.86 -27.03
CA SER A 767 1.54 -1.80 -25.69
C SER A 767 2.87 -2.55 -25.67
N TYR A 768 2.91 -3.76 -26.25
CA TYR A 768 4.13 -4.57 -26.33
C TYR A 768 5.20 -3.94 -27.21
N ALA A 769 4.84 -3.25 -28.29
CA ALA A 769 5.81 -2.50 -29.09
C ALA A 769 6.54 -1.44 -28.26
N THR A 770 5.80 -0.71 -27.41
CA THR A 770 6.36 0.30 -26.51
C THR A 770 7.24 -0.33 -25.43
N ILE A 771 6.78 -1.43 -24.81
CA ILE A 771 7.53 -2.17 -23.77
C ILE A 771 8.83 -2.74 -24.35
N LEU A 772 8.77 -3.43 -25.49
CA LEU A 772 9.94 -3.99 -26.16
C LEU A 772 10.96 -2.89 -26.48
N HIS A 773 10.51 -1.78 -27.06
CA HIS A 773 11.41 -0.67 -27.37
C HIS A 773 12.07 -0.13 -26.10
N HIS A 774 11.31 0.04 -25.01
CA HIS A 774 11.84 0.48 -23.73
C HIS A 774 12.89 -0.50 -23.18
N GLU A 775 12.61 -1.80 -23.16
CA GLU A 775 13.53 -2.80 -22.59
C GLU A 775 14.79 -3.04 -23.45
N LEU A 776 14.69 -2.90 -24.77
CA LEU A 776 15.85 -2.98 -25.67
C LEU A 776 16.87 -1.87 -25.36
N LEU A 777 16.41 -0.65 -25.06
CA LEU A 777 17.27 0.50 -24.73
C LEU A 777 18.05 0.34 -23.41
N ARG A 778 17.70 -0.64 -22.56
CA ARG A 778 18.47 -0.94 -21.34
C ARG A 778 19.81 -1.60 -21.64
N SER A 779 19.91 -2.40 -22.71
CA SER A 779 21.15 -3.11 -23.06
C SER A 779 22.11 -2.21 -23.84
N SER A 780 23.32 -2.03 -23.33
CA SER A 780 24.39 -1.27 -23.99
C SER A 780 24.94 -1.95 -25.26
N THR A 781 24.81 -3.27 -25.39
CA THR A 781 25.42 -4.05 -26.49
C THR A 781 24.59 -4.13 -27.77
N LEU A 782 23.29 -3.84 -27.69
CA LEU A 782 22.35 -3.97 -28.81
C LEU A 782 22.48 -2.82 -29.82
N ASP A 783 22.29 -3.13 -31.10
CA ASP A 783 22.46 -2.14 -32.18
C ASP A 783 21.38 -1.04 -32.14
N VAL A 784 20.15 -1.37 -31.71
CA VAL A 784 19.08 -0.40 -31.49
C VAL A 784 19.50 0.67 -30.49
N THR A 785 20.18 0.27 -29.41
CA THR A 785 20.70 1.19 -28.39
C THR A 785 21.84 2.03 -28.93
N LYS A 786 22.79 1.43 -29.66
CA LYS A 786 23.91 2.18 -30.26
C LYS A 786 23.42 3.25 -31.24
N GLU A 787 22.40 2.95 -32.03
CA GLU A 787 21.82 3.93 -32.95
C GLU A 787 21.09 5.05 -32.19
N TYR A 788 20.43 4.73 -31.08
CA TYR A 788 19.80 5.72 -30.21
C TYR A 788 20.84 6.64 -29.54
N ASP A 789 21.91 6.07 -28.99
CA ASP A 789 23.04 6.81 -28.40
C ASP A 789 23.72 7.70 -29.46
N LYS A 790 23.92 7.18 -30.68
CA LYS A 790 24.48 7.94 -31.79
C LYS A 790 23.60 9.13 -32.19
N ARG A 791 22.27 8.95 -32.21
CA ARG A 791 21.32 10.04 -32.44
C ARG A 791 21.45 11.11 -31.36
N PHE A 792 21.50 10.72 -30.09
CA PHE A 792 21.70 11.65 -28.97
C PHE A 792 23.02 12.41 -29.10
N LEU A 793 24.13 11.70 -29.32
CA LEU A 793 25.46 12.29 -29.45
C LEU A 793 25.56 13.26 -30.64
N ALA A 794 24.90 12.95 -31.77
CA ALA A 794 24.85 13.87 -32.91
C ALA A 794 24.12 15.19 -32.56
N CYS A 795 22.99 15.12 -31.85
CA CYS A 795 22.29 16.32 -31.37
C CYS A 795 23.15 17.08 -30.34
N PHE A 796 23.77 16.37 -29.40
CA PHE A 796 24.66 16.94 -28.39
C PHE A 796 25.86 17.68 -29.00
N GLU A 797 26.52 17.09 -29.98
CA GLU A 797 27.69 17.69 -30.64
C GLU A 797 27.33 18.96 -31.42
N LYS A 798 26.20 18.96 -32.13
CA LYS A 798 25.69 20.16 -32.81
C LYS A 798 25.39 21.27 -31.80
N TRP A 799 24.78 20.93 -30.67
CA TRP A 799 24.52 21.90 -29.59
C TRP A 799 25.80 22.43 -28.96
N ARG A 800 26.77 21.56 -28.69
CA ARG A 800 28.08 21.93 -28.14
C ARG A 800 28.82 22.89 -29.05
N LEU A 801 28.88 22.59 -30.35
CA LEU A 801 29.49 23.47 -31.35
C LEU A 801 28.76 24.83 -31.41
N ALA A 802 27.43 24.81 -31.40
CA ALA A 802 26.62 26.03 -31.41
C ALA A 802 26.86 26.89 -30.14
N CYS A 803 27.01 26.26 -28.96
CA CYS A 803 27.37 26.96 -27.72
C CYS A 803 28.80 27.53 -27.76
N GLN A 804 29.78 26.78 -28.26
CA GLN A 804 31.16 27.28 -28.43
C GLN A 804 31.23 28.48 -29.36
N TYR A 805 30.43 28.47 -30.42
CA TYR A 805 30.29 29.60 -31.33
C TYR A 805 29.66 30.85 -30.70
N MET A 806 28.74 30.66 -29.75
CA MET A 806 28.15 31.75 -28.98
C MET A 806 29.14 32.32 -27.96
N ASP A 807 29.79 31.45 -27.18
CA ASP A 807 30.73 31.84 -26.12
C ASP A 807 31.95 32.60 -26.68
N THR A 808 32.43 32.22 -27.87
CA THR A 808 33.57 32.89 -28.54
C THR A 808 33.24 34.28 -29.09
N LYS A 809 31.96 34.65 -29.22
CA LYS A 809 31.54 35.91 -29.87
C LYS A 809 30.83 36.89 -28.96
N THR A 810 30.28 36.44 -27.83
CA THR A 810 29.61 37.33 -26.86
C THR A 810 30.57 38.30 -26.16
N GLU A 811 31.89 38.10 -26.28
CA GLU A 811 32.88 39.01 -25.71
C GLU A 811 33.10 40.32 -26.51
N ASN A 812 32.60 40.46 -27.76
CA ASN A 812 33.06 41.54 -28.67
C ASN A 812 31.99 42.35 -29.45
N LEU A 813 30.68 42.20 -29.22
CA LEU A 813 29.62 42.94 -29.95
C LEU A 813 28.61 43.58 -28.99
N LEU A 814 28.24 44.85 -29.22
CA LEU A 814 27.13 45.47 -28.49
C LEU A 814 25.77 44.96 -29.01
N PRO A 815 24.73 44.86 -28.17
CA PRO A 815 23.39 44.40 -28.58
C PRO A 815 22.80 45.18 -29.77
N ALA A 816 23.06 46.49 -29.88
CA ALA A 816 22.61 47.29 -31.01
C ALA A 816 23.39 47.01 -32.33
N GLU A 817 24.67 46.61 -32.23
CA GLU A 817 25.48 46.19 -33.37
C GLU A 817 25.03 44.82 -33.93
N GLU A 818 24.56 43.94 -33.05
CA GLU A 818 23.99 42.62 -33.38
C GLU A 818 22.69 42.72 -34.19
N HIS A 819 21.81 43.67 -33.86
CA HIS A 819 20.56 43.90 -34.58
C HIS A 819 20.77 44.59 -35.94
N ILE A 820 21.75 45.50 -36.06
CA ILE A 820 22.19 46.05 -37.34
C ILE A 820 22.74 44.94 -38.24
N LEU A 821 23.42 43.95 -37.65
CA LEU A 821 23.87 42.75 -38.35
C LEU A 821 22.71 41.89 -38.88
N ASN A 822 21.64 41.70 -38.11
CA ASN A 822 20.45 40.97 -38.57
C ASN A 822 19.72 41.66 -39.75
N ALA A 823 19.88 42.98 -39.90
CA ALA A 823 19.30 43.76 -41.00
C ALA A 823 20.18 43.84 -42.26
N LEU A 824 21.44 43.38 -42.19
CA LEU A 824 22.35 43.27 -43.34
C LEU A 824 21.95 42.07 -44.21
N THR A 825 21.59 42.30 -45.48
CA THR A 825 21.48 41.20 -46.45
C THR A 825 22.83 41.00 -47.17
N PRO A 826 23.13 39.80 -47.69
CA PRO A 826 24.39 39.52 -48.39
C PRO A 826 24.62 40.41 -49.63
N GLU A 827 23.56 40.94 -50.23
CA GLU A 827 23.62 41.91 -51.33
C GLU A 827 24.00 43.32 -50.87
N LEU A 828 23.55 43.74 -49.67
CA LEU A 828 23.91 45.02 -49.08
C LEU A 828 25.32 45.01 -48.48
N ALA A 829 25.82 43.89 -47.97
CA ALA A 829 27.14 43.78 -47.37
C ALA A 829 28.30 44.12 -48.34
N ASN A 830 28.08 43.98 -49.65
CA ASN A 830 29.04 44.28 -50.71
C ASN A 830 28.90 45.70 -51.31
N ASP A 831 27.91 46.48 -50.86
CA ASP A 831 27.64 47.82 -51.40
C ASP A 831 28.40 48.90 -50.63
N MET A 832 29.08 49.80 -51.34
CA MET A 832 29.85 50.90 -50.74
C MET A 832 28.95 51.91 -49.99
N LYS A 833 27.63 51.88 -50.23
CA LYS A 833 26.60 52.70 -49.56
C LYS A 833 25.68 51.89 -48.63
N TRP A 834 26.12 50.73 -48.16
CA TRP A 834 25.31 49.84 -47.31
C TRP A 834 24.73 50.53 -46.07
N LEU A 835 25.51 51.40 -45.41
CA LEU A 835 25.08 52.16 -44.24
C LEU A 835 23.94 53.14 -44.55
N GLN A 836 23.96 53.80 -45.71
CA GLN A 836 22.88 54.69 -46.14
C GLN A 836 21.60 53.91 -46.47
N LYS A 837 21.73 52.78 -47.16
CA LYS A 837 20.58 51.91 -47.47
C LYS A 837 19.99 51.26 -46.22
N ILE A 838 20.81 50.90 -45.23
CA ILE A 838 20.32 50.41 -43.94
C ILE A 838 19.70 51.55 -43.12
N SER A 839 20.25 52.76 -43.17
CA SER A 839 19.59 53.94 -42.58
C SER A 839 18.22 54.21 -43.21
N GLU A 840 18.11 54.12 -44.54
CA GLU A 840 16.83 54.23 -45.27
C GLU A 840 15.88 53.10 -44.87
N THR A 841 16.35 51.85 -44.86
CA THR A 841 15.54 50.68 -44.46
C THR A 841 15.10 50.75 -43.01
N ILE A 842 15.96 51.19 -42.08
CA ILE A 842 15.62 51.42 -40.68
C ILE A 842 14.63 52.58 -40.56
N THR A 843 14.76 53.64 -41.36
CA THR A 843 13.80 54.76 -41.36
C THR A 843 12.44 54.34 -41.91
N ASP A 844 12.41 53.54 -42.97
CA ASP A 844 11.19 52.95 -43.53
C ASP A 844 10.56 51.98 -42.52
N ASN A 845 11.36 51.11 -41.90
CA ASN A 845 10.90 50.21 -40.83
C ASN A 845 10.40 50.99 -39.61
N ILE A 846 11.03 52.11 -39.23
CA ILE A 846 10.51 53.00 -38.18
C ILE A 846 9.13 53.54 -38.60
N SER A 847 8.94 53.96 -39.86
CA SER A 847 7.65 54.47 -40.34
C SER A 847 6.56 53.39 -40.38
N ILE A 848 6.93 52.18 -40.78
CA ILE A 848 6.04 51.01 -40.81
C ILE A 848 5.69 50.61 -39.38
N SER A 849 6.68 50.43 -38.49
CA SER A 849 6.47 50.11 -37.08
C SER A 849 5.70 51.20 -36.34
N GLN A 850 5.85 52.49 -36.69
CA GLN A 850 5.02 53.58 -36.15
C GLN A 850 3.56 53.48 -36.61
N ASN A 851 3.32 53.16 -37.89
CA ASN A 851 1.97 52.92 -38.40
C ASN A 851 1.34 51.66 -37.81
N GLU A 852 2.10 50.57 -37.69
CA GLU A 852 1.66 49.36 -37.01
C GLU A 852 1.38 49.60 -35.54
N LEU A 853 2.22 50.36 -34.84
CA LEU A 853 2.00 50.76 -33.45
C LEU A 853 0.68 51.54 -33.32
N LYS A 854 0.41 52.47 -34.24
CA LYS A 854 -0.85 53.22 -34.26
C LYS A 854 -2.06 52.31 -34.49
N MET A 855 -2.00 51.43 -35.49
CA MET A 855 -3.06 50.46 -35.79
C MET A 855 -3.28 49.45 -34.65
N LYS A 856 -2.21 49.02 -33.96
CA LYS A 856 -2.27 48.14 -32.79
C LYS A 856 -2.86 48.88 -31.59
N LYS A 857 -2.49 50.15 -31.36
CA LYS A 857 -3.11 51.01 -30.32
C LYS A 857 -4.61 51.19 -30.55
N GLU A 858 -5.03 51.44 -31.80
CA GLU A 858 -6.46 51.52 -32.17
C GLU A 858 -7.20 50.19 -31.98
N ARG A 859 -6.59 49.05 -32.36
CA ARG A 859 -7.18 47.72 -32.10
C ARG A 859 -7.31 47.40 -30.62
N ILE A 860 -6.32 47.74 -29.81
CA ILE A 860 -6.39 47.57 -28.36
C ILE A 860 -7.48 48.45 -27.78
N PHE A 861 -7.62 49.70 -28.24
CA PHE A 861 -8.68 50.58 -27.80
C PHE A 861 -10.07 49.96 -28.03
N ILE A 862 -10.33 49.42 -29.23
CA ILE A 862 -11.60 48.72 -29.54
C ILE A 862 -11.78 47.50 -28.63
N LYS A 863 -10.72 46.71 -28.39
CA LYS A 863 -10.80 45.52 -27.54
C LYS A 863 -10.99 45.85 -26.06
N ILE A 864 -10.41 46.94 -25.57
CA ILE A 864 -10.67 47.44 -24.22
C ILE A 864 -12.14 47.87 -24.10
N ASP A 865 -12.71 48.52 -25.12
CA ASP A 865 -14.11 48.94 -25.11
C ASP A 865 -15.08 47.75 -25.14
N GLU A 866 -14.81 46.73 -25.95
CA GLU A 866 -15.52 45.45 -25.92
C GLU A 866 -15.43 44.79 -24.53
N LEU A 867 -14.24 44.76 -23.95
CA LEU A 867 -13.98 44.17 -22.64
C LEU A 867 -14.68 44.95 -21.51
N MET A 868 -14.78 46.27 -21.60
CA MET A 868 -15.59 47.09 -20.69
C MET A 868 -17.07 46.68 -20.74
N SER A 869 -17.63 46.44 -21.93
CA SER A 869 -19.02 45.99 -22.07
C SER A 869 -19.26 44.60 -21.46
N LEU A 870 -18.31 43.67 -21.62
CA LEU A 870 -18.35 42.34 -21.00
C LEU A 870 -18.20 42.42 -19.49
N THR A 871 -17.40 43.37 -19.01
CA THR A 871 -17.21 43.63 -17.59
C THR A 871 -18.50 44.13 -16.95
N ASP A 872 -19.24 45.01 -17.62
CA ASP A 872 -20.53 45.48 -17.09
C ASP A 872 -21.54 44.34 -16.97
N ASN A 873 -21.54 43.39 -17.90
CA ASN A 873 -22.31 42.15 -17.77
C ASN A 873 -21.82 41.28 -16.60
N LEU A 874 -20.50 41.16 -16.41
CA LEU A 874 -19.92 40.42 -15.29
C LEU A 874 -20.29 41.05 -13.94
N LYS A 875 -20.25 42.38 -13.82
CA LYS A 875 -20.71 43.13 -12.63
C LYS A 875 -22.19 42.85 -12.36
N SER A 876 -23.03 42.83 -13.40
CA SER A 876 -24.44 42.47 -13.28
C SER A 876 -24.64 41.05 -12.73
N LEU A 877 -23.93 40.06 -13.27
CA LEU A 877 -23.98 38.67 -12.80
C LEU A 877 -23.43 38.52 -11.37
N TYR A 878 -22.34 39.19 -11.04
CA TYR A 878 -21.77 39.20 -9.69
C TYR A 878 -22.76 39.82 -8.69
N ASN A 879 -23.44 40.91 -9.04
CA ASN A 879 -24.47 41.50 -8.20
C ASN A 879 -25.64 40.53 -7.95
N VAL A 880 -26.06 39.75 -8.96
CA VAL A 880 -27.06 38.69 -8.80
C VAL A 880 -26.54 37.59 -7.88
N HIS A 881 -25.30 37.15 -8.04
CA HIS A 881 -24.66 36.17 -7.16
C HIS A 881 -24.59 36.65 -5.70
N CYS A 882 -24.14 37.88 -5.45
CA CYS A 882 -24.11 38.46 -4.11
C CYS A 882 -25.51 38.54 -3.48
N LYS A 883 -26.54 38.82 -4.28
CA LYS A 883 -27.93 38.81 -3.82
C LYS A 883 -28.37 37.41 -3.39
N LEU A 884 -28.10 36.38 -4.20
CA LEU A 884 -28.41 34.98 -3.87
C LEU A 884 -27.63 34.49 -2.65
N MET A 885 -26.34 34.83 -2.55
CA MET A 885 -25.53 34.43 -1.41
C MET A 885 -25.88 35.19 -0.14
N SER A 886 -26.46 36.39 -0.23
CA SER A 886 -26.94 37.13 0.96
C SER A 886 -27.97 36.33 1.75
N ASP A 887 -28.84 35.57 1.07
CA ASP A 887 -29.85 34.71 1.70
C ASP A 887 -29.20 33.49 2.39
N VAL A 888 -28.13 32.94 1.78
CA VAL A 888 -27.35 31.81 2.31
C VAL A 888 -26.40 32.22 3.45
N LYS A 889 -25.91 33.47 3.45
CA LYS A 889 -24.97 34.02 4.44
C LYS A 889 -25.53 33.99 5.86
N GLY A 890 -26.85 34.20 6.02
CA GLY A 890 -27.53 34.07 7.31
C GLY A 890 -27.48 32.65 7.87
N LEU A 891 -27.66 31.65 7.00
CA LEU A 891 -27.56 30.23 7.34
C LEU A 891 -26.13 29.84 7.67
N LEU A 892 -25.15 30.22 6.85
CA LEU A 892 -23.72 29.96 7.11
C LEU A 892 -23.24 30.56 8.45
N LYS A 893 -23.72 31.76 8.80
CA LYS A 893 -23.42 32.40 10.11
C LYS A 893 -24.05 31.67 11.30
N THR A 894 -25.11 30.90 11.05
CA THR A 894 -25.75 30.05 12.07
C THR A 894 -25.02 28.71 12.16
N ILE A 895 -24.67 28.11 11.01
CA ILE A 895 -23.93 26.84 10.90
C ILE A 895 -22.52 26.95 11.50
N THR A 896 -21.84 28.10 11.36
CA THR A 896 -20.54 28.36 12.01
C THR A 896 -20.58 28.33 13.54
N LYS A 897 -21.76 28.51 14.15
CA LYS A 897 -21.95 28.42 15.61
C LYS A 897 -22.30 27.02 16.10
N VAL A 898 -22.56 26.08 15.20
CA VAL A 898 -22.82 24.67 15.53
C VAL A 898 -21.47 23.96 15.62
N GLU A 899 -21.13 23.39 16.79
CA GLU A 899 -19.80 22.80 17.05
C GLU A 899 -19.38 21.80 15.96
N GLU A 900 -20.30 20.93 15.52
CA GLU A 900 -20.06 19.89 14.52
C GLU A 900 -19.77 20.43 13.10
N TYR A 901 -20.22 21.63 12.78
CA TYR A 901 -20.07 22.25 11.44
C TYR A 901 -19.07 23.40 11.44
N SER A 902 -18.64 23.86 12.62
CA SER A 902 -17.89 25.10 12.82
C SER A 902 -16.62 25.17 11.98
N ALA A 903 -15.75 24.15 12.02
CA ALA A 903 -14.49 24.12 11.29
C ALA A 903 -14.71 24.14 9.77
N ALA A 904 -15.61 23.30 9.26
CA ALA A 904 -15.92 23.20 7.84
C ALA A 904 -16.60 24.48 7.30
N ALA A 905 -17.51 25.06 8.08
CA ALA A 905 -18.19 26.30 7.71
C ALA A 905 -17.27 27.52 7.79
N LEU A 906 -16.33 27.57 8.74
CA LEU A 906 -15.30 28.61 8.82
C LEU A 906 -14.32 28.52 7.65
N TYR A 907 -13.92 27.30 7.28
CA TYR A 907 -13.12 27.06 6.08
C TYR A 907 -13.86 27.54 4.83
N TYR A 908 -15.13 27.14 4.66
CA TYR A 908 -15.95 27.57 3.55
C TYR A 908 -16.08 29.10 3.47
N VAL A 909 -16.38 29.76 4.59
CA VAL A 909 -16.51 31.22 4.66
C VAL A 909 -15.19 31.91 4.29
N HIS A 910 -14.05 31.33 4.68
CA HIS A 910 -12.74 31.84 4.29
C HIS A 910 -12.49 31.71 2.79
N GLN A 911 -12.75 30.54 2.21
CA GLN A 911 -12.60 30.31 0.76
C GLN A 911 -13.56 31.19 -0.04
N TYR A 912 -14.81 31.31 0.41
CA TYR A 912 -15.80 32.19 -0.21
C TYR A 912 -15.38 33.66 -0.15
N LYS A 913 -14.79 34.11 0.97
CA LYS A 913 -14.27 35.47 1.09
C LYS A 913 -13.14 35.74 0.09
N LEU A 914 -12.16 34.84 0.01
CA LEU A 914 -11.08 34.95 -0.98
C LEU A 914 -11.66 35.02 -2.40
N TYR A 915 -12.60 34.12 -2.72
CA TYR A 915 -13.29 34.12 -4.00
C TYR A 915 -13.99 35.46 -4.30
N THR A 916 -14.68 36.06 -3.32
CA THR A 916 -15.28 37.39 -3.50
C THR A 916 -14.25 38.51 -3.62
N ASP A 917 -13.14 38.43 -2.88
CA ASP A 917 -12.07 39.43 -2.93
C ASP A 917 -11.44 39.44 -4.34
N HIS A 918 -11.18 38.28 -4.94
CA HIS A 918 -10.72 38.18 -6.34
C HIS A 918 -11.70 38.78 -7.36
N PHE A 919 -13.02 38.68 -7.13
CA PHE A 919 -14.01 39.36 -7.97
C PHE A 919 -13.97 40.88 -7.82
N VAL A 920 -13.87 41.38 -6.58
CA VAL A 920 -13.84 42.82 -6.28
C VAL A 920 -12.55 43.44 -6.83
N ASP A 921 -11.42 42.78 -6.62
CA ASP A 921 -10.12 43.21 -7.12
C ASP A 921 -10.10 43.22 -8.65
N ALA A 922 -10.61 42.17 -9.31
CA ALA A 922 -10.79 42.16 -10.76
C ALA A 922 -11.67 43.33 -11.22
N ILE A 923 -12.82 43.54 -10.57
CA ILE A 923 -13.76 44.63 -10.86
C ILE A 923 -13.11 46.02 -10.71
N ALA A 924 -12.25 46.21 -9.71
CA ALA A 924 -11.57 47.47 -9.41
C ALA A 924 -10.46 47.80 -10.42
N ILE A 925 -9.80 46.77 -10.97
CA ILE A 925 -8.73 46.95 -11.97
C ILE A 925 -9.30 47.36 -13.33
N PHE A 926 -10.54 46.99 -13.66
CA PHE A 926 -11.16 47.39 -14.93
C PHE A 926 -11.31 48.92 -15.06
N LYS A 927 -10.50 49.51 -15.93
CA LYS A 927 -10.53 50.92 -16.31
C LYS A 927 -10.25 51.09 -17.80
N LYS A 928 -10.53 52.28 -18.34
CA LYS A 928 -10.32 52.58 -19.78
C LYS A 928 -8.84 52.60 -20.19
N ASP A 929 -7.95 52.93 -19.26
CA ASP A 929 -6.50 52.99 -19.49
C ASP A 929 -5.79 51.97 -18.59
N MET A 930 -5.90 50.68 -18.93
CA MET A 930 -5.18 49.60 -18.22
C MET A 930 -3.76 49.44 -18.78
N SER A 931 -2.80 49.27 -17.88
CA SER A 931 -1.43 48.85 -18.21
C SER A 931 -1.35 47.34 -18.46
N PHE A 932 -0.26 46.87 -19.07
CA PHE A 932 -0.04 45.44 -19.31
C PHE A 932 0.01 44.63 -17.99
N GLU A 933 0.67 45.17 -16.97
CA GLU A 933 0.77 44.55 -15.65
C GLU A 933 -0.62 44.42 -15.01
N GLU A 934 -1.45 45.45 -15.10
CA GLU A 934 -2.83 45.42 -14.62
C GLU A 934 -3.68 44.38 -15.37
N VAL A 935 -3.47 44.18 -16.67
CA VAL A 935 -4.17 43.13 -17.44
C VAL A 935 -3.71 41.73 -17.03
N GLN A 936 -2.42 41.53 -16.71
CA GLN A 936 -1.94 40.24 -16.22
C GLN A 936 -2.51 39.92 -14.83
N ILE A 937 -2.46 40.89 -13.91
CA ILE A 937 -3.06 40.75 -12.57
C ILE A 937 -4.56 40.45 -12.71
N LEU A 938 -5.27 41.20 -13.56
CA LEU A 938 -6.68 40.96 -13.84
C LEU A 938 -6.93 39.53 -14.38
N ARG A 939 -6.08 39.06 -15.28
CA ARG A 939 -6.16 37.69 -15.81
C ARG A 939 -5.96 36.65 -14.72
N GLU A 940 -5.00 36.85 -13.82
CA GLU A 940 -4.77 35.96 -12.67
C GLU A 940 -6.01 35.90 -11.76
N HIS A 941 -6.63 37.05 -11.44
CA HIS A 941 -7.87 37.07 -10.67
C HIS A 941 -9.02 36.35 -11.39
N LEU A 942 -9.19 36.56 -12.71
CA LEU A 942 -10.24 35.89 -13.49
C LEU A 942 -10.00 34.38 -13.67
N GLU A 943 -8.75 33.94 -13.83
CA GLU A 943 -8.38 32.53 -13.88
C GLU A 943 -8.61 31.85 -12.52
N TYR A 944 -8.26 32.53 -11.42
CA TYR A 944 -8.57 32.07 -10.07
C TYR A 944 -10.08 31.89 -9.88
N VAL A 945 -10.87 32.92 -10.22
CA VAL A 945 -12.34 32.85 -10.16
C VAL A 945 -12.85 31.69 -11.00
N ARG A 946 -12.39 31.53 -12.25
CA ARG A 946 -12.84 30.46 -13.15
C ARG A 946 -12.52 29.06 -12.60
N ALA A 947 -11.32 28.86 -12.07
CA ALA A 947 -10.89 27.57 -11.54
C ALA A 947 -11.66 27.18 -10.28
N HIS A 948 -11.90 28.15 -9.38
CA HIS A 948 -12.48 27.88 -8.05
C HIS A 948 -14.01 28.06 -7.99
N THR A 949 -14.65 28.60 -9.03
CA THR A 949 -16.12 28.76 -9.05
C THR A 949 -16.84 27.45 -8.76
N ARG A 950 -16.43 26.35 -9.39
CA ARG A 950 -17.04 25.03 -9.20
C ARG A 950 -16.87 24.54 -7.76
N ASP A 951 -15.65 24.63 -7.25
CA ASP A 951 -15.32 24.17 -5.90
C ASP A 951 -16.09 24.96 -4.83
N ILE A 952 -16.32 26.27 -5.01
CA ILE A 952 -17.12 27.09 -4.09
C ILE A 952 -18.58 26.63 -4.02
N TYR A 953 -19.16 26.10 -5.10
CA TYR A 953 -20.52 25.56 -5.05
C TYR A 953 -20.55 24.10 -4.58
N ASP A 954 -19.58 23.29 -5.01
CA ASP A 954 -19.45 21.90 -4.57
C ASP A 954 -19.17 21.83 -3.06
N ASP A 955 -18.33 22.72 -2.51
CA ASP A 955 -18.03 22.80 -1.07
C ASP A 955 -19.23 23.31 -0.27
N LEU A 956 -20.05 24.20 -0.84
CA LEU A 956 -21.32 24.61 -0.21
C LEU A 956 -22.27 23.42 -0.06
N LEU A 957 -22.34 22.55 -1.08
CA LEU A 957 -23.14 21.32 -1.04
C LEU A 957 -22.52 20.27 -0.11
N ARG A 958 -21.19 20.18 -0.04
CA ARG A 958 -20.48 19.27 0.89
C ARG A 958 -20.69 19.61 2.36
N LEU A 959 -21.16 20.81 2.70
CA LEU A 959 -21.57 21.12 4.08
C LEU A 959 -22.76 20.24 4.53
N GLU A 960 -23.54 19.69 3.60
CA GLU A 960 -24.68 18.80 3.89
C GLU A 960 -24.23 17.37 4.30
N SER A 961 -23.12 16.86 3.76
CA SER A 961 -22.67 15.48 4.00
C SER A 961 -21.64 15.36 5.14
N VAL A 962 -21.75 14.31 5.96
CA VAL A 962 -20.83 14.07 7.10
C VAL A 962 -19.38 13.89 6.63
N GLU A 963 -19.17 13.15 5.54
CA GLU A 963 -17.86 12.91 4.92
C GLU A 963 -17.27 14.20 4.33
N GLY A 964 -18.09 14.99 3.61
CA GLY A 964 -17.67 16.26 3.04
C GLY A 964 -17.24 17.27 4.10
N ARG A 965 -17.92 17.29 5.26
CA ARG A 965 -17.55 18.14 6.40
C ARG A 965 -16.20 17.76 7.01
N ARG A 966 -15.88 16.47 7.12
CA ARG A 966 -14.59 16.00 7.65
C ARG A 966 -13.45 16.36 6.72
N ASP A 967 -13.60 16.12 5.43
CA ASP A 967 -12.61 16.50 4.41
C ASP A 967 -12.30 18.01 4.44
N MET A 968 -13.34 18.85 4.56
CA MET A 968 -13.16 20.31 4.66
C MET A 968 -12.52 20.75 5.99
N ALA A 969 -12.81 20.05 7.08
CA ALA A 969 -12.20 20.32 8.39
C ALA A 969 -10.73 19.89 8.45
N GLU A 970 -10.34 18.80 7.78
CA GLU A 970 -8.95 18.34 7.67
C GLU A 970 -8.10 19.22 6.76
N ARG A 971 -8.70 19.80 5.72
CA ARG A 971 -8.05 20.79 4.83
C ARG A 971 -7.91 22.18 5.46
N ALA A 972 -8.54 22.43 6.62
CA ALA A 972 -8.39 23.69 7.33
C ALA A 972 -6.96 23.81 7.92
N PRO A 973 -6.17 24.82 7.54
CA PRO A 973 -4.83 25.00 8.08
C PRO A 973 -4.87 25.29 9.59
N LEU A 974 -4.45 24.33 10.41
CA LEU A 974 -4.40 24.41 11.90
C LEU A 974 -3.46 25.51 12.45
N GLN A 975 -2.76 26.27 11.59
CA GLN A 975 -1.82 27.33 11.99
C GLN A 975 -2.30 28.76 11.71
N GLN A 976 -3.45 28.97 11.04
CA GLN A 976 -3.89 30.34 10.68
C GLN A 976 -5.20 30.80 11.34
N LEU A 977 -5.85 29.93 12.12
CA LEU A 977 -7.05 30.32 12.89
C LEU A 977 -6.69 30.99 14.23
N GLU A 978 -5.50 30.75 14.79
CA GLU A 978 -5.04 31.43 16.02
C GLU A 978 -4.56 32.88 15.77
N ASP A 979 -4.02 33.19 14.59
CA ASP A 979 -3.47 34.53 14.31
C ASP A 979 -4.53 35.55 13.83
N LYS A 980 -5.64 35.12 13.23
CA LYS A 980 -6.67 36.04 12.69
C LYS A 980 -7.81 36.40 13.64
N GLU A 981 -8.12 35.59 14.65
CA GLU A 981 -9.04 36.01 15.73
C GLU A 981 -8.39 37.01 16.70
N LEU A 982 -7.05 37.01 16.80
CA LEU A 982 -6.27 37.99 17.57
C LEU A 982 -6.03 39.31 16.82
N ALA A 983 -6.13 39.33 15.48
CA ALA A 983 -5.94 40.53 14.67
C ALA A 983 -7.22 41.40 14.56
N LEU A 984 -8.42 40.79 14.63
CA LEU A 984 -9.69 41.50 14.51
C LEU A 984 -10.18 42.17 15.81
N ALA A 985 -9.49 41.94 16.94
CA ALA A 985 -9.78 42.56 18.23
C ALA A 985 -8.74 43.62 18.67
N LYS A 986 -7.74 43.94 17.83
CA LYS A 986 -6.61 44.84 18.18
C LYS A 986 -6.51 46.11 17.35
N GLN A 987 -7.60 46.56 16.72
CA GLN A 987 -7.64 47.86 16.06
C GLN A 987 -8.17 49.01 16.92
N ASP A 988 -8.44 48.77 18.20
CA ASP A 988 -8.63 49.83 19.18
C ASP A 988 -7.67 49.67 20.36
N SER A 989 -6.69 50.57 20.42
CA SER A 989 -5.88 50.98 21.57
C SER A 989 -4.37 50.67 21.52
N MET A 990 -3.62 51.77 21.56
CA MET A 990 -2.16 51.90 21.60
C MET A 990 -1.45 51.25 22.82
N ASN A 991 -0.14 51.06 22.61
CA ASN A 991 0.99 51.08 23.57
C ASN A 991 1.26 49.85 24.46
N GLY A 992 2.51 49.37 24.40
CA GLY A 992 3.19 48.78 25.57
C GLY A 992 3.90 47.43 25.37
N ASN A 993 5.21 47.51 25.14
CA ASN A 993 6.33 46.62 25.50
C ASN A 993 6.07 45.22 26.13
N GLY A 994 6.70 44.19 25.53
CA GLY A 994 7.49 43.11 26.17
C GLY A 994 6.85 42.07 27.13
N GLY A 995 7.00 40.77 26.81
CA GLY A 995 6.93 39.70 27.82
C GLY A 995 6.72 38.27 27.28
N LYS A 996 7.75 37.42 27.41
CA LYS A 996 7.68 35.96 27.20
C LYS A 996 6.79 35.31 28.28
N GLY A 997 5.84 34.44 27.91
CA GLY A 997 4.99 33.71 28.87
C GLY A 997 4.41 32.41 28.29
N GLN A 998 4.61 31.30 29.02
CA GLN A 998 4.22 29.93 28.69
C GLN A 998 2.72 29.77 28.36
N GLN A 999 2.43 29.06 27.27
CA GLN A 999 1.08 28.67 26.85
C GLN A 999 0.45 27.70 27.87
N ARG A 1000 -0.70 28.08 28.45
CA ARG A 1000 -1.58 27.19 29.21
C ARG A 1000 -2.69 26.67 28.30
N ASN A 1001 -3.04 25.39 28.46
CA ASN A 1001 -4.04 24.68 27.65
C ASN A 1001 -5.42 25.39 27.69
N ALA A 1002 -5.82 25.99 26.56
CA ALA A 1002 -7.06 26.77 26.43
C ALA A 1002 -8.32 25.93 26.63
N TYR A 1003 -8.28 24.62 26.32
CA TYR A 1003 -9.40 23.71 26.57
C TYR A 1003 -9.69 23.60 28.07
N ALA A 1004 -8.65 23.44 28.89
CA ALA A 1004 -8.80 23.39 30.35
C ALA A 1004 -9.34 24.72 30.93
N VAL A 1005 -8.94 25.86 30.34
CA VAL A 1005 -9.44 27.19 30.75
C VAL A 1005 -10.92 27.38 30.37
N ASN A 1006 -11.35 26.88 29.22
CA ASN A 1006 -12.74 26.95 28.78
C ASN A 1006 -13.65 26.02 29.59
N VAL A 1007 -13.20 24.81 29.93
CA VAL A 1007 -13.91 23.91 30.85
C VAL A 1007 -14.08 24.58 32.21
N TRP A 1008 -13.00 25.16 32.76
CA TRP A 1008 -13.06 25.89 34.03
C TRP A 1008 -14.04 27.07 33.98
N ARG A 1009 -14.01 27.86 32.89
CA ARG A 1009 -14.93 28.99 32.68
C ARG A 1009 -16.38 28.54 32.60
N ARG A 1010 -16.68 27.45 31.89
CA ARG A 1010 -18.05 26.93 31.74
C ARG A 1010 -18.60 26.36 33.05
N VAL A 1011 -17.77 25.63 33.81
CA VAL A 1011 -18.14 25.15 35.16
C VAL A 1011 -18.43 26.34 36.08
N LYS A 1012 -17.59 27.38 36.03
CA LYS A 1012 -17.80 28.61 36.81
C LYS A 1012 -19.12 29.31 36.45
N MET A 1013 -19.46 29.42 35.17
CA MET A 1013 -20.71 30.04 34.72
C MET A 1013 -21.95 29.28 35.19
N LYS A 1014 -21.91 27.94 35.19
CA LYS A 1014 -22.98 27.10 35.74
C LYS A 1014 -23.19 27.34 37.23
N LEU A 1015 -22.11 27.33 38.01
CA LEU A 1015 -22.15 27.55 39.47
C LEU A 1015 -22.55 28.98 39.84
N GLU A 1016 -22.19 29.97 39.01
CA GLU A 1016 -22.54 31.37 39.23
C GLU A 1016 -23.97 31.72 38.81
N GLY A 1017 -24.75 30.77 38.29
CA GLY A 1017 -26.12 31.02 37.86
C GLY A 1017 -26.25 31.63 36.46
N ARG A 1018 -25.18 31.66 35.66
CA ARG A 1018 -25.09 32.39 34.37
C ARG A 1018 -25.06 31.45 33.16
N ASP A 1019 -25.62 30.26 33.31
CA ASP A 1019 -25.86 29.28 32.25
C ASP A 1019 -27.37 28.97 32.30
N PRO A 1020 -28.14 29.16 31.21
CA PRO A 1020 -27.71 29.30 29.81
C PRO A 1020 -27.28 30.71 29.35
N ASP A 1021 -27.61 31.77 30.09
CA ASP A 1021 -27.37 33.15 29.65
C ASP A 1021 -26.23 33.82 30.44
N PRO A 1022 -25.08 34.13 29.81
CA PRO A 1022 -23.95 34.80 30.47
C PRO A 1022 -24.28 36.18 31.07
N GLY A 1023 -25.25 36.88 30.47
CA GLY A 1023 -25.66 38.23 30.83
C GLY A 1023 -26.65 38.29 32.00
N ARG A 1024 -27.28 37.17 32.36
CA ARG A 1024 -28.33 37.10 33.39
C ARG A 1024 -27.99 36.04 34.43
N LYS A 1025 -28.07 36.42 35.71
CA LYS A 1025 -27.92 35.47 36.83
C LYS A 1025 -29.28 34.86 37.17
N CYS A 1026 -29.50 33.61 36.80
CA CYS A 1026 -30.68 32.82 37.13
C CYS A 1026 -30.66 32.39 38.61
N THR A 1027 -31.84 32.27 39.20
CA THR A 1027 -32.02 31.64 40.51
C THR A 1027 -31.88 30.13 40.41
N VAL A 1028 -31.60 29.46 41.54
CA VAL A 1028 -31.48 27.99 41.57
C VAL A 1028 -32.76 27.32 41.08
N GLN A 1029 -33.93 27.87 41.44
CA GLN A 1029 -35.22 27.33 41.02
C GLN A 1029 -35.41 27.45 39.50
N GLU A 1030 -35.10 28.60 38.91
CA GLU A 1030 -35.14 28.79 37.46
C GLU A 1030 -34.14 27.89 36.72
N GLN A 1031 -32.94 27.68 37.27
CA GLN A 1031 -31.95 26.77 36.66
C GLN A 1031 -32.41 25.31 36.70
N VAL A 1032 -32.96 24.84 37.82
CA VAL A 1032 -33.45 23.47 37.95
C VAL A 1032 -34.65 23.24 37.02
N GLU A 1033 -35.58 24.18 36.98
CA GLU A 1033 -36.75 24.10 36.10
C GLU A 1033 -36.35 24.14 34.62
N TYR A 1034 -35.38 24.97 34.25
CA TYR A 1034 -34.80 25.00 32.91
C TYR A 1034 -34.14 23.66 32.55
N VAL A 1035 -33.30 23.10 33.43
CA VAL A 1035 -32.60 21.84 33.17
C VAL A 1035 -33.56 20.67 33.04
N ILE A 1036 -34.56 20.56 33.93
CA ILE A 1036 -35.57 19.49 33.84
C ILE A 1036 -36.35 19.60 32.54
N ARG A 1037 -36.82 20.82 32.19
CA ARG A 1037 -37.58 21.04 30.97
C ARG A 1037 -36.80 20.67 29.71
N GLU A 1038 -35.52 21.01 29.64
CA GLU A 1038 -34.66 20.64 28.50
C GLU A 1038 -34.39 19.13 28.47
N ALA A 1039 -34.17 18.49 29.62
CA ALA A 1039 -33.89 17.06 29.70
C ALA A 1039 -35.13 16.18 29.44
N SER A 1040 -36.33 16.66 29.76
CA SER A 1040 -37.60 15.96 29.51
C SER A 1040 -38.30 16.39 28.23
N SER A 1041 -37.69 17.27 27.44
CA SER A 1041 -38.26 17.72 26.17
C SER A 1041 -38.25 16.58 25.16
N LEU A 1042 -39.43 16.23 24.64
CA LEU A 1042 -39.56 15.20 23.59
C LEU A 1042 -38.77 15.57 22.33
N ASP A 1043 -38.68 16.87 22.02
CA ASP A 1043 -37.91 17.36 20.88
C ASP A 1043 -36.41 17.12 21.06
N ASN A 1044 -35.90 17.22 22.28
CA ASN A 1044 -34.49 16.94 22.58
C ASN A 1044 -34.22 15.44 22.67
N LEU A 1045 -35.14 14.67 23.28
CA LEU A 1045 -35.01 13.23 23.43
C LEU A 1045 -35.08 12.50 22.08
N ALA A 1046 -35.92 12.96 21.14
CA ALA A 1046 -36.04 12.39 19.80
C ALA A 1046 -34.80 12.61 18.90
N LEU A 1047 -33.94 13.57 19.25
CA LEU A 1047 -32.71 13.89 18.51
C LEU A 1047 -31.48 13.14 19.05
N LEU A 1048 -31.63 12.38 20.14
CA LEU A 1048 -30.54 11.58 20.68
C LEU A 1048 -30.25 10.38 19.77
N TYR A 1049 -28.97 10.00 19.69
CA TYR A 1049 -28.53 8.83 18.94
C TYR A 1049 -29.32 7.58 19.36
N GLU A 1050 -29.69 6.73 18.38
CA GLU A 1050 -30.54 5.55 18.60
C GLU A 1050 -30.03 4.60 19.70
N GLY A 1051 -28.71 4.50 19.88
CA GLY A 1051 -28.09 3.70 20.95
C GLY A 1051 -28.28 4.23 22.38
N TRP A 1052 -28.77 5.47 22.54
CA TRP A 1052 -29.17 6.02 23.85
C TRP A 1052 -30.58 5.58 24.28
N THR A 1053 -31.35 4.96 23.38
CA THR A 1053 -32.71 4.42 23.62
C THR A 1053 -33.62 5.35 24.44
N PRO A 1054 -33.81 6.63 24.05
CA PRO A 1054 -34.57 7.62 24.83
C PRO A 1054 -36.08 7.32 24.98
N TRP A 1055 -36.58 6.29 24.29
CA TRP A 1055 -37.97 5.84 24.31
C TRP A 1055 -38.23 4.67 25.27
N VAL A 1056 -37.20 4.18 25.97
CA VAL A 1056 -37.26 3.12 27.00
C VAL A 1056 -36.88 3.74 28.34
#